data_AF-A0AAC9QSG7-F1
#
_entry.id   AF-A0AAC9QSG7-F1
#
_cell.length_a   1.000
_cell.length_b   1.000
_cell.length_c   1.000
_cell.angle_alpha   90.00
_cell.angle_beta   90.00
_cell.angle_gamma   90.00
#
_symmetry.space_group_name_H-M   'P 1'
#
loop_
_entity.id
_entity.type
_entity.pdbx_description
1 polymer ?
#
loop_
_entity_poly.entity_id
_entity_poly.type
_entity_poly.pdbx_seq_one_letter_code
_entity_poly.pdbx_strand_id
1 'polypeptide(L)'
;MSILILCFVFVLSTSSVSHAEDYPNQVVYNPAFQTSDDTLLSYRKSIEQTDKDRFKITLEAVTSQDIKTIDGKSGSIVLVLDNSGSMGWGDEPTPATYARDALKEFAKEFLKDGSSGNKIGLVTYEGGGDAPNFDAYDEIYYYSNEYSMTGDVEVFEQVVDDLQAPNGETDIQMGIKKARDILAADTSGNPQFIVLFSDGVANRSASPTAAGSLSDVNIIPHNFAGRNYNMTFKFDRFDYGVKGSPVYNDGIYTTDANVNGHMVSAVSEALFAKAQGIDLYSVFYHNPALSDLEYGQGVFIMKNIASSGQYTEIAPGNAGAFAEIFTEIEKQIQESITPWYVEDPMADYIEFMGFEDDPKPPETAFDADTGILKWNLHAVDGVPDEEGRFHYALTYHILLKSDDEGFQNTRSYPTNGTTTLTYQKLTGEMAESNTVDFEVPEVKGSSDNVNLIHVQALDMIAYQEGNSVSGDPFPRPYFTFFWDNNGQPGQPLTQEELDMLSFTIDGQPFVEGEHTFFIYPYPFRSQYVNTYTGAVHNDPQALDEAPGIYQIQLTAQDFETKHGYTINATDAQGLQYDFRLSQNGQLEVREQSEMPTQYTPYKTGSVPENFESPHPAVFVEAEAQLKNTAGISLNASQIANVTLMSDGVLEDEANGITSVLDQRSDMKNKSYEVKYLQLVDNEDGNIVVESSRDVTVFYPYPQEMTSDDDFMVFHFYETNRAAYANPVYATSDPLAITKLENGIQFTTKGNMEGFGPFVVAYSKANYGTGAELPEAGGSGKSPFMIAGLLILIGGVGVARYVWIKSKK
;
A
#
# COMPACT_ATOMS: atom_id res chain seq x y z
N MET A 1 -32.77 40.29 66.80
CA MET A 1 -31.70 39.79 65.93
C MET A 1 -31.16 38.53 66.59
N SER A 2 -31.67 37.37 66.18
CA SER A 2 -31.14 36.01 66.42
C SER A 2 -32.18 34.97 65.99
N ILE A 3 -31.73 34.09 65.11
CA ILE A 3 -32.05 32.66 64.94
C ILE A 3 -33.51 32.27 64.64
N LEU A 4 -33.73 31.63 63.49
CA LEU A 4 -34.57 30.43 63.41
C LEU A 4 -34.17 29.51 62.25
N ILE A 5 -34.06 28.23 62.58
CA ILE A 5 -33.98 27.06 61.70
C ILE A 5 -35.34 26.84 61.04
N LEU A 6 -35.36 26.48 59.74
CA LEU A 6 -36.51 25.78 59.16
C LEU A 6 -36.07 24.80 58.06
N CYS A 7 -36.34 23.51 58.27
CA CYS A 7 -36.24 22.45 57.27
C CYS A 7 -37.35 22.59 56.23
N PHE A 8 -37.05 22.32 54.96
CA PHE A 8 -38.04 21.90 53.96
C PHE A 8 -37.52 20.69 53.19
N VAL A 9 -38.36 19.65 53.18
CA VAL A 9 -38.22 18.38 52.47
C VAL A 9 -38.42 18.65 50.97
N PHE A 10 -37.47 18.22 50.13
CA PHE A 10 -37.65 18.13 48.69
C PHE A 10 -37.74 16.66 48.27
N VAL A 11 -38.80 16.37 47.52
CA VAL A 11 -39.16 15.07 46.95
C VAL A 11 -38.15 14.73 45.85
N LEU A 12 -37.47 13.60 45.96
CA LEU A 12 -36.62 13.04 44.90
C LEU A 12 -37.52 12.41 43.83
N SER A 13 -37.57 13.02 42.66
CA SER A 13 -37.98 12.36 41.43
C SER A 13 -36.82 11.48 40.95
N THR A 14 -37.06 10.18 40.83
CA THR A 14 -36.13 9.22 40.22
C THR A 14 -36.11 9.43 38.71
N SER A 15 -35.09 10.11 38.20
CA SER A 15 -34.64 9.96 36.82
C SER A 15 -33.71 8.74 36.77
N SER A 16 -34.18 7.68 36.10
CA SER A 16 -33.38 6.52 35.74
C SER A 16 -32.25 6.95 34.81
N VAL A 17 -31.01 6.89 35.31
CA VAL A 17 -29.80 6.90 34.51
C VAL A 17 -29.64 5.49 33.94
N SER A 18 -29.50 5.38 32.63
CA SER A 18 -29.13 4.14 31.95
C SER A 18 -27.79 3.65 32.49
N HIS A 19 -27.76 2.42 32.98
CA HIS A 19 -26.54 1.72 33.36
C HIS A 19 -25.69 1.50 32.10
N ALA A 20 -24.45 1.99 32.10
CA ALA A 20 -23.40 1.41 31.25
C ALA A 20 -23.21 -0.06 31.67
N GLU A 21 -23.08 -0.98 30.72
CA GLU A 21 -22.68 -2.34 31.06
C GLU A 21 -21.27 -2.31 31.65
N ASP A 22 -21.11 -2.78 32.90
CA ASP A 22 -19.81 -2.85 33.56
C ASP A 22 -18.99 -4.00 32.93
N TYR A 23 -18.15 -3.69 31.95
CA TYR A 23 -17.11 -4.62 31.48
C TYR A 23 -16.05 -4.83 32.57
N PRO A 24 -15.45 -6.03 32.70
CA PRO A 24 -14.37 -6.23 33.65
C PRO A 24 -13.18 -5.31 33.32
N ASN A 25 -12.62 -4.60 34.31
CA ASN A 25 -11.47 -3.72 34.10
C ASN A 25 -10.29 -4.50 33.49
N GLN A 26 -9.90 -4.11 32.28
CA GLN A 26 -8.83 -4.70 31.48
C GLN A 26 -7.50 -3.97 31.65
N VAL A 27 -7.49 -2.77 32.25
CA VAL A 27 -6.27 -2.03 32.55
C VAL A 27 -5.56 -2.67 33.74
N VAL A 28 -4.34 -3.15 33.51
CA VAL A 28 -3.46 -3.75 34.53
C VAL A 28 -2.54 -2.69 35.12
N TYR A 29 -1.99 -1.81 34.27
CA TYR A 29 -1.06 -0.77 34.67
C TYR A 29 -1.38 0.55 33.97
N ASN A 30 -1.46 1.64 34.74
CA ASN A 30 -1.64 3.00 34.26
C ASN A 30 -0.59 3.92 34.92
N PRO A 31 0.44 4.35 34.18
CA PRO A 31 1.55 5.14 34.72
C PRO A 31 1.12 6.48 35.34
N ALA A 32 1.89 6.92 36.34
CA ALA A 32 1.82 8.28 36.89
C ALA A 32 2.71 9.25 36.09
N PHE A 33 2.62 10.55 36.36
CA PHE A 33 3.55 11.52 35.80
C PHE A 33 4.98 11.22 36.26
N GLN A 34 5.90 11.24 35.30
CA GLN A 34 7.33 11.14 35.49
C GLN A 34 7.96 12.53 35.40
N THR A 35 9.14 12.71 35.97
CA THR A 35 9.89 13.97 35.96
C THR A 35 11.36 13.66 35.72
N SER A 36 12.03 14.42 34.87
CA SER A 36 13.47 14.25 34.68
C SER A 36 14.26 14.88 35.84
N ASP A 37 15.39 14.28 36.21
CA ASP A 37 16.11 14.50 37.49
C ASP A 37 16.51 15.96 37.80
N ASP A 38 16.46 16.87 36.83
CA ASP A 38 16.99 18.22 37.02
C ASP A 38 16.39 19.27 36.04
N THR A 39 15.17 19.06 35.53
CA THR A 39 14.44 20.07 34.73
C THR A 39 12.95 20.08 35.04
N LEU A 40 12.30 21.21 34.78
CA LEU A 40 10.84 21.41 34.85
C LEU A 40 10.09 20.68 33.71
N LEU A 41 10.60 19.54 33.24
CA LEU A 41 9.96 18.64 32.28
C LEU A 41 9.27 17.50 33.04
N SER A 42 7.95 17.44 32.91
CA SER A 42 7.16 16.29 33.36
C SER A 42 6.48 15.65 32.16
N TYR A 43 6.38 14.33 32.15
CA TYR A 43 5.82 13.59 31.02
C TYR A 43 5.07 12.36 31.51
N ARG A 44 4.07 11.91 30.74
CA ARG A 44 3.23 10.79 31.11
C ARG A 44 2.64 10.13 29.88
N LYS A 45 2.48 8.81 29.97
CA LYS A 45 1.63 8.04 29.07
C LYS A 45 0.54 7.38 29.91
N SER A 46 -0.71 7.63 29.56
CA SER A 46 -1.85 7.17 30.36
C SER A 46 -2.89 6.48 29.49
N ILE A 47 -3.72 5.65 30.14
CA ILE A 47 -4.75 4.85 29.49
C ILE A 47 -6.11 5.02 30.17
N GLU A 48 -7.16 5.03 29.36
CA GLU A 48 -8.56 4.95 29.79
C GLU A 48 -9.25 3.85 28.98
N GLN A 49 -9.91 2.91 29.65
CA GLN A 49 -10.73 1.91 28.97
C GLN A 49 -12.05 2.56 28.53
N THR A 50 -12.33 2.52 27.24
CA THR A 50 -13.54 3.12 26.66
C THR A 50 -14.62 2.08 26.35
N ASP A 51 -14.22 0.83 26.11
CA ASP A 51 -15.11 -0.31 25.86
C ASP A 51 -14.38 -1.64 26.17
N LYS A 52 -15.02 -2.79 25.95
CA LYS A 52 -14.33 -4.08 25.87
C LYS A 52 -13.25 -4.01 24.79
N ASP A 53 -12.04 -4.36 25.18
CA ASP A 53 -10.83 -4.38 24.35
C ASP A 53 -10.45 -3.03 23.69
N ARG A 54 -11.17 -1.93 23.95
CA ARG A 54 -10.88 -0.61 23.38
C ARG A 54 -10.40 0.36 24.45
N PHE A 55 -9.35 1.08 24.10
CA PHE A 55 -8.70 2.01 25.03
C PHE A 55 -8.33 3.30 24.34
N LYS A 56 -8.43 4.39 25.09
CA LYS A 56 -7.89 5.70 24.75
C LYS A 56 -6.55 5.87 25.46
N ILE A 57 -5.50 6.16 24.71
CA ILE A 57 -4.17 6.50 25.23
C ILE A 57 -3.97 8.00 25.15
N THR A 58 -3.30 8.58 26.15
CA THR A 58 -2.87 9.98 26.15
C THR A 58 -1.39 10.09 26.47
N LEU A 59 -0.61 10.66 25.55
CA LEU A 59 0.77 11.11 25.75
C LEU A 59 0.75 12.57 26.21
N GLU A 60 1.48 12.89 27.26
CA GLU A 60 1.53 14.22 27.86
C GLU A 60 2.97 14.64 28.10
N ALA A 61 3.29 15.91 27.81
CA ALA A 61 4.53 16.57 28.19
C ALA A 61 4.24 17.98 28.73
N VAL A 62 4.94 18.37 29.78
CA VAL A 62 4.78 19.65 30.47
C VAL A 62 6.13 20.31 30.64
N THR A 63 6.28 21.53 30.15
CA THR A 63 7.55 22.28 30.16
C THR A 63 7.41 23.62 30.87
N SER A 64 8.50 24.18 31.39
CA SER A 64 8.48 25.50 32.05
C SER A 64 8.41 26.72 31.13
N GLN A 65 8.69 26.53 29.84
CA GLN A 65 8.62 27.58 28.83
C GLN A 65 8.09 26.97 27.54
N ASP A 66 7.52 27.80 26.68
CA ASP A 66 7.01 27.35 25.40
C ASP A 66 8.16 26.75 24.57
N ILE A 67 7.98 25.50 24.16
CA ILE A 67 8.90 24.75 23.30
C ILE A 67 9.22 25.56 22.03
N LYS A 68 8.27 26.33 21.48
CA LYS A 68 8.50 27.18 20.29
C LYS A 68 9.48 28.33 20.50
N THR A 69 9.77 28.66 21.76
CA THR A 69 10.73 29.71 22.13
C THR A 69 12.13 29.16 22.44
N ILE A 70 12.31 27.85 22.32
CA ILE A 70 13.60 27.17 22.45
C ILE A 70 14.19 27.03 21.05
N ASP A 71 15.30 27.72 20.77
CA ASP A 71 15.99 27.62 19.48
C ASP A 71 16.45 26.16 19.25
N GLY A 72 16.03 25.57 18.13
CA GLY A 72 16.27 24.17 17.77
C GLY A 72 17.76 23.84 17.56
N LYS A 73 18.10 22.56 17.66
CA LYS A 73 19.46 22.07 17.37
C LYS A 73 19.63 21.93 15.86
N SER A 74 20.88 22.10 15.45
CA SER A 74 21.35 21.83 14.11
C SER A 74 21.68 20.35 13.91
N GLY A 75 21.60 19.86 12.67
CA GLY A 75 22.06 18.53 12.27
C GLY A 75 23.42 18.55 11.58
N SER A 76 24.18 17.47 11.73
CA SER A 76 25.43 17.24 10.99
C SER A 76 25.29 16.00 10.12
N ILE A 77 25.23 16.19 8.80
CA ILE A 77 24.95 15.13 7.83
C ILE A 77 26.17 14.89 6.94
N VAL A 78 26.52 13.62 6.69
CA VAL A 78 27.42 13.26 5.60
C VAL A 78 26.69 12.44 4.56
N LEU A 79 26.58 13.00 3.34
CA LEU A 79 26.10 12.30 2.17
C LEU A 79 27.21 11.41 1.64
N VAL A 80 26.91 10.13 1.39
CA VAL A 80 27.87 9.14 0.89
C VAL A 80 27.37 8.65 -0.45
N LEU A 81 28.02 9.07 -1.53
CA LEU A 81 27.64 8.76 -2.90
C LEU A 81 28.55 7.69 -3.50
N ASP A 82 27.95 6.59 -3.95
CA ASP A 82 28.60 5.64 -4.84
C ASP A 82 28.95 6.31 -6.18
N ASN A 83 30.23 6.34 -6.53
CA ASN A 83 30.72 6.82 -7.82
C ASN A 83 31.40 5.68 -8.61
N SER A 84 31.05 4.41 -8.31
CA SER A 84 31.61 3.24 -8.98
C SER A 84 31.20 3.13 -10.44
N GLY A 85 31.87 2.30 -11.24
CA GLY A 85 31.60 2.22 -12.67
C GLY A 85 30.15 1.85 -13.04
N SER A 86 29.44 1.10 -12.18
CA SER A 86 28.05 0.68 -12.40
C SER A 86 27.06 1.84 -12.35
N MET A 87 27.39 2.88 -11.60
CA MET A 87 26.63 4.13 -11.51
C MET A 87 26.61 4.96 -12.79
N GLY A 88 27.55 4.70 -13.70
CA GLY A 88 27.62 5.31 -15.03
C GLY A 88 27.01 4.44 -16.15
N TRP A 89 26.36 3.31 -15.83
CA TRP A 89 25.73 2.45 -16.83
C TRP A 89 24.31 2.92 -17.17
N GLY A 90 23.94 2.83 -18.45
CA GLY A 90 22.60 3.17 -18.94
C GLY A 90 22.60 4.30 -19.97
N ASP A 91 21.40 4.75 -20.34
CA ASP A 91 21.21 5.95 -21.15
C ASP A 91 21.24 7.20 -20.25
N GLU A 92 21.66 8.34 -20.80
CA GLU A 92 21.64 9.62 -20.07
C GLU A 92 20.19 10.12 -19.87
N PRO A 93 19.82 10.66 -18.69
CA PRO A 93 20.68 10.83 -17.51
C PRO A 93 21.00 9.51 -16.80
N THR A 94 22.28 9.26 -16.48
CA THR A 94 22.69 8.05 -15.74
C THR A 94 22.24 8.08 -14.27
N PRO A 95 22.27 6.94 -13.54
CA PRO A 95 21.99 6.92 -12.10
C PRO A 95 22.85 7.91 -11.30
N ALA A 96 24.13 8.07 -11.67
CA ALA A 96 24.99 9.09 -11.07
C ALA A 96 24.50 10.52 -11.32
N THR A 97 23.98 10.81 -12.52
CA THR A 97 23.43 12.14 -12.86
C THR A 97 22.23 12.47 -11.98
N TYR A 98 21.28 11.55 -11.85
CA TYR A 98 20.12 11.73 -10.97
C TYR A 98 20.49 11.86 -9.50
N ALA A 99 21.45 11.06 -9.03
CA ALA A 99 21.96 11.14 -7.66
C ALA A 99 22.51 12.54 -7.36
N ARG A 100 23.39 13.06 -8.22
CA ARG A 100 24.04 14.37 -8.04
C ARG A 100 23.02 15.51 -7.99
N ASP A 101 22.03 15.50 -8.88
CA ASP A 101 20.99 16.54 -8.88
C ASP A 101 20.15 16.50 -7.60
N ALA A 102 19.78 15.31 -7.12
CA ALA A 102 19.04 15.18 -5.88
C ALA A 102 19.86 15.56 -4.63
N LEU A 103 21.18 15.30 -4.60
CA LEU A 103 22.04 15.77 -3.50
C LEU A 103 22.09 17.31 -3.44
N LYS A 104 22.10 17.99 -4.59
CA LYS A 104 22.08 19.46 -4.64
C LYS A 104 20.76 20.02 -4.11
N GLU A 105 19.63 19.44 -4.51
CA GLU A 105 18.32 19.85 -3.97
C GLU A 105 18.19 19.54 -2.47
N PHE A 106 18.66 18.38 -2.01
CA PHE A 106 18.74 18.06 -0.58
C PHE A 106 19.54 19.12 0.18
N ALA A 107 20.72 19.49 -0.32
CA ALA A 107 21.57 20.49 0.33
C ALA A 107 20.91 21.88 0.37
N LYS A 108 20.19 22.28 -0.70
CA LYS A 108 19.45 23.55 -0.73
C LYS A 108 18.40 23.64 0.37
N GLU A 109 17.60 22.59 0.55
CA GLU A 109 16.56 22.60 1.56
C GLU A 109 17.15 22.43 2.97
N PHE A 110 18.08 21.49 3.16
CA PHE A 110 18.69 21.21 4.45
C PHE A 110 19.48 22.41 5.03
N LEU A 111 20.10 23.23 4.16
CA LEU A 111 20.86 24.42 4.53
C LEU A 111 20.05 25.73 4.39
N LYS A 112 18.78 25.65 4.01
CA LYS A 112 17.93 26.83 3.76
C LYS A 112 17.86 27.73 5.00
N ASP A 113 17.74 29.02 4.74
CA ASP A 113 17.70 30.13 5.72
C ASP A 113 19.02 30.49 6.43
N GLY A 114 20.14 29.81 6.14
CA GLY A 114 21.50 30.24 6.53
C GLY A 114 21.72 30.46 8.04
N SER A 115 20.78 30.01 8.87
CA SER A 115 20.66 30.36 10.30
C SER A 115 20.43 29.14 11.20
N SER A 116 20.40 27.92 10.63
CA SER A 116 20.07 26.69 11.37
C SER A 116 21.24 26.09 12.12
N GLY A 117 22.49 26.47 11.80
CA GLY A 117 23.72 25.83 12.26
C GLY A 117 23.96 24.43 11.67
N ASN A 118 23.12 24.00 10.70
CA ASN A 118 23.25 22.73 10.00
C ASN A 118 24.56 22.65 9.22
N LYS A 119 25.15 21.45 9.17
CA LYS A 119 26.38 21.17 8.42
C LYS A 119 26.20 19.96 7.53
N ILE A 120 26.68 20.05 6.31
CA ILE A 120 26.66 18.95 5.35
C ILE A 120 28.06 18.63 4.84
N GLY A 121 28.39 17.33 4.75
CA GLY A 121 29.60 16.82 4.13
C GLY A 121 29.26 15.87 2.98
N LEU A 122 30.23 15.63 2.10
CA LEU A 122 30.12 14.67 0.99
C LEU A 122 31.30 13.70 1.04
N VAL A 123 31.01 12.42 0.87
CA VAL A 123 32.00 11.36 0.63
C VAL A 123 31.62 10.67 -0.66
N THR A 124 32.57 10.54 -1.58
CA THR A 124 32.42 9.67 -2.74
C THR A 124 33.47 8.57 -2.71
N TYR A 125 33.19 7.44 -3.38
CA TYR A 125 34.16 6.35 -3.51
C TYR A 125 34.17 5.76 -4.91
N GLU A 126 35.39 5.47 -5.39
CA GLU A 126 35.70 4.71 -6.61
C GLU A 126 37.01 3.92 -6.39
N GLY A 127 37.04 2.63 -6.74
CA GLY A 127 38.23 1.80 -6.50
C GLY A 127 39.09 1.58 -7.74
N GLY A 128 40.13 2.40 -7.95
CA GLY A 128 41.08 2.27 -9.07
C GLY A 128 42.54 1.96 -8.74
N GLY A 129 43.00 2.11 -7.48
CA GLY A 129 44.41 1.96 -7.08
C GLY A 129 44.69 0.96 -5.93
N ASP A 130 45.98 0.63 -5.72
CA ASP A 130 46.51 -0.19 -4.60
C ASP A 130 46.28 0.47 -3.22
N ALA A 131 46.05 1.78 -3.21
CA ALA A 131 45.34 2.51 -2.17
C ALA A 131 44.03 3.04 -2.80
N PRO A 132 42.93 3.19 -2.04
CA PRO A 132 41.71 3.78 -2.59
C PRO A 132 42.06 5.14 -3.20
N ASN A 133 41.66 5.37 -4.45
CA ASN A 133 41.83 6.67 -5.09
C ASN A 133 40.62 7.49 -4.65
N PHE A 134 40.86 8.51 -3.82
CA PHE A 134 39.78 9.29 -3.21
C PHE A 134 39.57 10.58 -4.01
N ASP A 135 38.78 10.51 -5.08
CA ASP A 135 38.61 11.66 -5.98
C ASP A 135 37.88 12.86 -5.36
N ALA A 136 37.17 12.70 -4.25
CA ALA A 136 36.64 13.84 -3.49
C ALA A 136 37.64 14.40 -2.45
N TYR A 137 38.77 13.74 -2.15
CA TYR A 137 39.69 14.21 -1.10
C TYR A 137 40.81 15.11 -1.62
N ASP A 138 41.22 14.98 -2.88
CA ASP A 138 42.31 15.80 -3.43
C ASP A 138 41.82 17.18 -3.94
N GLU A 139 40.52 17.37 -4.24
CA GLU A 139 39.96 18.68 -4.61
C GLU A 139 39.27 19.43 -3.44
N ILE A 140 38.81 18.73 -2.38
CA ILE A 140 38.32 19.36 -1.14
C ILE A 140 39.49 19.65 -0.16
N TYR A 141 40.66 20.00 -0.69
CA TYR A 141 41.82 20.48 0.07
C TYR A 141 42.04 22.00 -0.05
N TYR A 142 41.18 22.70 -0.79
CA TYR A 142 41.14 24.16 -0.87
C TYR A 142 39.69 24.54 -0.55
N TYR A 143 39.35 25.01 0.65
CA TYR A 143 39.31 26.46 0.89
C TYR A 143 39.42 26.87 2.37
N SER A 144 39.29 25.96 3.32
CA SER A 144 39.41 26.27 4.75
C SER A 144 40.14 25.15 5.46
N ASN A 145 41.31 25.43 6.01
CA ASN A 145 42.16 24.50 6.77
C ASN A 145 41.51 23.90 8.05
N GLU A 146 40.19 23.76 8.11
CA GLU A 146 39.41 23.20 9.19
C GLU A 146 38.02 22.78 8.64
N TYR A 147 37.74 21.46 8.72
CA TYR A 147 36.47 20.73 8.52
C TYR A 147 35.95 20.48 7.08
N SER A 148 35.65 19.20 6.80
CA SER A 148 35.10 18.61 5.56
C SER A 148 33.57 18.71 5.44
N MET A 149 32.98 19.64 6.20
CA MET A 149 31.55 19.91 6.20
C MET A 149 31.35 21.41 6.03
N THR A 150 30.31 21.80 5.31
CA THR A 150 29.97 23.19 5.00
C THR A 150 28.56 23.50 5.47
N GLY A 151 28.31 24.75 5.85
CA GLY A 151 26.97 25.31 5.98
C GLY A 151 26.56 26.18 4.78
N ASP A 152 27.42 26.23 3.77
CA ASP A 152 27.25 27.01 2.54
C ASP A 152 26.85 26.09 1.40
N VAL A 153 25.63 26.31 0.89
CA VAL A 153 25.04 25.54 -0.20
C VAL A 153 25.82 25.71 -1.50
N GLU A 154 26.33 26.90 -1.81
CA GLU A 154 27.07 27.15 -3.06
C GLU A 154 28.38 26.37 -3.07
N VAL A 155 29.04 26.28 -1.91
CA VAL A 155 30.25 25.44 -1.74
C VAL A 155 29.93 23.96 -1.95
N PHE A 156 28.80 23.48 -1.41
CA PHE A 156 28.41 22.08 -1.58
C PHE A 156 28.06 21.75 -3.04
N GLU A 157 27.28 22.60 -3.72
CA GLU A 157 26.92 22.40 -5.13
C GLU A 157 28.16 22.35 -6.03
N GLN A 158 29.12 23.26 -5.80
CA GLN A 158 30.37 23.27 -6.55
C GLN A 158 31.13 21.95 -6.38
N VAL A 159 31.20 21.42 -5.16
CA VAL A 159 31.85 20.12 -4.89
C VAL A 159 31.15 18.97 -5.62
N VAL A 160 29.82 18.98 -5.72
CA VAL A 160 29.05 17.96 -6.44
C VAL A 160 29.28 18.06 -7.96
N ASP A 161 29.32 19.27 -8.50
CA ASP A 161 29.53 19.52 -9.94
C ASP A 161 30.95 19.14 -10.39
N ASP A 162 31.95 19.22 -9.51
CA ASP A 162 33.35 18.87 -9.79
C ASP A 162 33.65 17.37 -9.72
N LEU A 163 32.68 16.54 -9.29
CA LEU A 163 32.88 15.08 -9.18
C LEU A 163 33.23 14.42 -10.53
N GLN A 164 34.31 13.63 -10.53
CA GLN A 164 34.72 12.86 -11.70
C GLN A 164 33.67 11.86 -12.17
N ALA A 165 33.73 11.48 -13.45
CA ALA A 165 32.82 10.51 -14.04
C ALA A 165 32.92 9.15 -13.32
N PRO A 166 31.79 8.44 -13.09
CA PRO A 166 31.79 7.21 -12.32
C PRO A 166 32.75 6.14 -12.88
N ASN A 167 33.58 5.55 -12.01
CA ASN A 167 34.57 4.55 -12.39
C ASN A 167 34.91 3.58 -11.24
N GLY A 168 35.57 2.46 -11.55
CA GLY A 168 36.20 1.61 -10.52
C GLY A 168 35.27 0.69 -9.73
N GLU A 169 35.80 0.16 -8.62
CA GLU A 169 35.14 -0.76 -7.68
C GLU A 169 34.18 -0.03 -6.69
N THR A 170 33.30 -0.79 -6.04
CA THR A 170 32.24 -0.36 -5.11
C THR A 170 32.65 -0.66 -3.66
N ASP A 171 33.18 0.33 -2.94
CA ASP A 171 33.71 0.21 -1.56
C ASP A 171 32.82 0.93 -0.54
N ILE A 172 31.60 0.41 -0.37
CA ILE A 172 30.61 0.94 0.58
C ILE A 172 31.19 1.04 2.00
N GLN A 173 32.02 0.08 2.40
CA GLN A 173 32.65 0.11 3.72
C GLN A 173 33.48 1.37 3.90
N MET A 174 34.36 1.69 2.96
CA MET A 174 35.21 2.86 3.07
C MET A 174 34.43 4.17 3.00
N GLY A 175 33.35 4.22 2.22
CA GLY A 175 32.41 5.36 2.21
C GLY A 175 31.87 5.67 3.61
N ILE A 176 31.29 4.65 4.27
CA ILE A 176 30.77 4.78 5.64
C ILE A 176 31.89 5.12 6.62
N LYS A 177 33.05 4.44 6.53
CA LYS A 177 34.19 4.70 7.41
C LYS A 177 34.65 6.15 7.37
N LYS A 178 34.66 6.74 6.18
CA LYS A 178 35.09 8.13 5.97
C LYS A 178 34.05 9.11 6.47
N ALA A 179 32.76 8.83 6.23
CA ALA A 179 31.70 9.62 6.82
C ALA A 179 31.77 9.65 8.35
N ARG A 180 32.05 8.51 8.99
CA ARG A 180 32.32 8.44 10.43
C ARG A 180 33.53 9.28 10.86
N ASP A 181 34.62 9.30 10.10
CA ASP A 181 35.78 10.15 10.41
C ASP A 181 35.42 11.64 10.36
N ILE A 182 34.65 12.04 9.36
CA ILE A 182 34.19 13.41 9.16
C ILE A 182 33.30 13.83 10.34
N LEU A 183 32.29 13.01 10.66
CA LEU A 183 31.36 13.27 11.76
C LEU A 183 32.07 13.28 13.12
N ALA A 184 33.05 12.40 13.33
CA ALA A 184 33.84 12.38 14.56
C ALA A 184 34.71 13.65 14.76
N ALA A 185 35.01 14.38 13.68
CA ALA A 185 35.70 15.66 13.77
C ALA A 185 34.76 16.81 14.17
N ASP A 186 33.45 16.68 13.95
CA ASP A 186 32.49 17.68 14.38
C ASP A 186 32.24 17.61 15.89
N THR A 187 32.55 18.71 16.58
CA THR A 187 32.48 18.82 18.05
C THR A 187 31.26 19.60 18.52
N SER A 188 30.33 19.90 17.61
CA SER A 188 29.09 20.65 17.87
C SER A 188 28.14 19.97 18.88
N GLY A 189 28.20 18.64 18.99
CA GLY A 189 27.19 17.86 19.73
C GLY A 189 25.83 17.81 19.03
N ASN A 190 25.80 18.10 17.72
CA ASN A 190 24.64 17.92 16.86
C ASN A 190 24.33 16.41 16.70
N PRO A 191 23.05 16.02 16.54
CA PRO A 191 22.72 14.71 16.01
C PRO A 191 23.39 14.49 14.65
N GLN A 192 23.86 13.26 14.41
CA GLN A 192 24.74 12.93 13.30
C GLN A 192 24.08 11.90 12.38
N PHE A 193 24.14 12.16 11.06
CA PHE A 193 23.48 11.32 10.07
C PHE A 193 24.43 10.96 8.93
N ILE A 194 24.23 9.77 8.37
CA ILE A 194 24.83 9.33 7.11
C ILE A 194 23.70 9.00 6.14
N VAL A 195 23.73 9.57 4.94
CA VAL A 195 22.82 9.19 3.86
C VAL A 195 23.64 8.52 2.77
N LEU A 196 23.53 7.19 2.66
CA LEU A 196 24.25 6.39 1.67
C LEU A 196 23.41 6.19 0.42
N PHE A 197 24.00 6.50 -0.74
CA PHE A 197 23.46 6.21 -2.04
C PHE A 197 24.34 5.18 -2.77
N SER A 198 23.76 4.11 -3.32
CA SER A 198 24.51 3.09 -4.10
C SER A 198 23.61 2.25 -5.01
N ASP A 199 24.17 1.69 -6.09
CA ASP A 199 23.55 0.60 -6.87
C ASP A 199 24.04 -0.81 -6.46
N GLY A 200 24.79 -0.88 -5.35
CA GLY A 200 24.62 -1.91 -4.32
C GLY A 200 25.42 -3.19 -4.41
N VAL A 201 26.51 -3.32 -5.15
CA VAL A 201 27.34 -4.55 -5.05
C VAL A 201 28.70 -4.26 -4.46
N ALA A 202 28.80 -4.33 -3.13
CA ALA A 202 30.08 -4.24 -2.43
C ALA A 202 31.07 -5.29 -2.96
N ASN A 203 32.10 -4.83 -3.67
CA ASN A 203 33.13 -5.68 -4.29
C ASN A 203 34.55 -5.29 -3.86
N ARG A 204 34.66 -4.31 -2.94
CA ARG A 204 35.89 -3.90 -2.28
C ARG A 204 35.62 -3.63 -0.79
N SER A 205 36.64 -3.86 0.04
CA SER A 205 36.62 -3.58 1.47
C SER A 205 38.04 -3.55 2.04
N ALA A 206 38.19 -3.10 3.29
CA ALA A 206 39.38 -3.29 4.11
C ALA A 206 39.48 -4.73 4.63
N SER A 207 40.69 -5.13 5.05
CA SER A 207 40.96 -6.46 5.59
C SER A 207 40.45 -6.57 7.02
N PRO A 208 39.57 -7.52 7.35
CA PRO A 208 39.19 -7.77 8.74
C PRO A 208 40.38 -8.33 9.52
N THR A 209 40.48 -7.95 10.79
CA THR A 209 41.51 -8.46 11.73
C THR A 209 40.91 -9.16 12.95
N ALA A 210 39.59 -9.08 13.12
CA ALA A 210 38.83 -9.80 14.14
C ALA A 210 37.36 -9.98 13.68
N ALA A 211 36.76 -11.10 14.07
CA ALA A 211 35.36 -11.43 13.84
C ALA A 211 34.70 -11.92 15.13
N GLY A 212 33.40 -11.70 15.25
CA GLY A 212 32.61 -12.04 16.43
C GLY A 212 31.14 -12.33 16.11
N SER A 213 30.43 -12.87 17.10
CA SER A 213 28.99 -13.14 17.01
C SER A 213 28.18 -11.86 16.80
N LEU A 214 27.01 -11.97 16.16
CA LEU A 214 26.06 -10.87 16.04
C LEU A 214 25.46 -10.43 17.38
N SER A 215 25.41 -11.33 18.37
CA SER A 215 24.83 -11.09 19.69
C SER A 215 23.40 -10.49 19.59
N ASP A 216 23.23 -9.21 19.93
CA ASP A 216 21.95 -8.48 19.97
C ASP A 216 21.66 -7.67 18.68
N VAL A 217 22.49 -7.83 17.65
CA VAL A 217 22.30 -7.15 16.36
C VAL A 217 21.19 -7.85 15.57
N ASN A 218 20.12 -7.13 15.26
CA ASN A 218 19.09 -7.61 14.36
C ASN A 218 19.55 -7.47 12.90
N ILE A 219 19.71 -8.60 12.21
CA ILE A 219 19.97 -8.67 10.77
C ILE A 219 18.68 -9.09 10.10
N ILE A 220 18.28 -8.37 9.05
CA ILE A 220 17.08 -8.68 8.27
C ILE A 220 17.52 -9.60 7.13
N PRO A 221 17.20 -10.91 7.16
CA PRO A 221 17.51 -11.81 6.06
C PRO A 221 16.68 -11.44 4.84
N HIS A 222 17.23 -11.71 3.65
CA HIS A 222 16.54 -11.47 2.39
C HIS A 222 16.47 -12.75 1.58
N ASN A 223 15.31 -13.06 1.01
CA ASN A 223 15.13 -14.19 0.10
C ASN A 223 14.77 -13.66 -1.29
N PHE A 224 15.58 -14.00 -2.29
CA PHE A 224 15.34 -13.58 -3.65
C PHE A 224 15.88 -14.60 -4.65
N ALA A 225 15.14 -14.85 -5.73
CA ALA A 225 15.48 -15.81 -6.78
C ALA A 225 15.90 -17.21 -6.23
N GLY A 226 15.25 -17.67 -5.16
CA GLY A 226 15.54 -18.96 -4.52
C GLY A 226 16.84 -19.00 -3.71
N ARG A 227 17.46 -17.85 -3.43
CA ARG A 227 18.66 -17.70 -2.58
C ARG A 227 18.29 -17.04 -1.27
N ASN A 228 18.97 -17.46 -0.20
CA ASN A 228 18.90 -16.82 1.11
C ASN A 228 20.17 -15.97 1.31
N TYR A 229 19.97 -14.69 1.57
CA TYR A 229 21.00 -13.73 1.94
C TYR A 229 20.88 -13.48 3.44
N ASN A 230 21.86 -13.96 4.19
CA ASN A 230 21.88 -13.82 5.63
C ASN A 230 23.32 -13.78 6.14
N MET A 231 23.51 -13.17 7.29
CA MET A 231 24.79 -13.06 7.98
C MET A 231 24.64 -13.68 9.37
N THR A 232 25.66 -14.40 9.83
CA THR A 232 25.67 -15.08 11.14
C THR A 232 26.73 -14.55 12.10
N PHE A 233 27.57 -13.63 11.63
CA PHE A 233 28.68 -13.04 12.38
C PHE A 233 29.02 -11.67 11.79
N LYS A 234 29.76 -10.84 12.54
CA LYS A 234 30.24 -9.53 12.07
C LYS A 234 31.75 -9.43 12.25
N PHE A 235 32.37 -8.46 11.57
CA PHE A 235 33.75 -8.09 11.84
C PHE A 235 33.80 -7.05 12.96
N ASP A 236 34.70 -7.25 13.91
CA ASP A 236 34.86 -6.38 15.07
C ASP A 236 36.00 -5.37 14.89
N ARG A 237 36.86 -5.57 13.89
CA ARG A 237 38.00 -4.69 13.61
C ARG A 237 38.54 -4.87 12.20
N PHE A 238 39.00 -3.78 11.60
CA PHE A 238 39.65 -3.77 10.29
C PHE A 238 41.08 -3.21 10.34
N ASP A 239 41.91 -3.63 9.38
CA ASP A 239 43.10 -2.91 8.94
C ASP A 239 42.76 -2.16 7.65
N TYR A 240 42.47 -0.86 7.79
CA TYR A 240 42.07 0.01 6.68
C TYR A 240 43.20 0.28 5.66
N GLY A 241 44.44 -0.13 5.96
CA GLY A 241 45.57 -0.04 5.02
C GLY A 241 45.74 -1.24 4.10
N VAL A 242 44.92 -2.30 4.26
CA VAL A 242 45.06 -3.57 3.54
C VAL A 242 43.74 -3.94 2.88
N LYS A 243 43.76 -4.31 1.59
CA LYS A 243 42.57 -4.77 0.86
C LYS A 243 42.05 -6.09 1.44
N GLY A 244 40.75 -6.14 1.71
CA GLY A 244 40.04 -7.32 2.19
C GLY A 244 39.79 -8.34 1.09
N SER A 245 39.28 -9.51 1.50
CA SER A 245 39.00 -10.64 0.62
C SER A 245 37.49 -10.91 0.58
N PRO A 246 36.92 -11.31 -0.56
CA PRO A 246 35.53 -11.75 -0.65
C PRO A 246 35.30 -13.08 0.10
N VAL A 247 36.36 -13.84 0.36
CA VAL A 247 36.32 -15.08 1.14
C VAL A 247 36.99 -14.84 2.49
N TYR A 248 36.24 -15.08 3.58
CA TYR A 248 36.75 -15.08 4.94
C TYR A 248 36.53 -16.44 5.59
N ASN A 249 37.57 -16.96 6.24
CA ASN A 249 37.51 -18.17 7.05
C ASN A 249 38.64 -18.15 8.10
N ASP A 250 38.27 -18.08 9.38
CA ASP A 250 39.21 -18.13 10.51
C ASP A 250 39.14 -19.45 11.31
N GLY A 251 38.39 -20.44 10.80
CA GLY A 251 38.11 -21.72 11.47
C GLY A 251 36.89 -21.72 12.38
N ILE A 252 36.28 -20.55 12.66
CA ILE A 252 35.04 -20.40 13.43
C ILE A 252 33.95 -19.80 12.54
N TYR A 253 34.26 -18.69 11.88
CA TYR A 253 33.35 -17.95 11.01
C TYR A 253 33.77 -18.10 9.56
N THR A 254 32.78 -18.25 8.66
CA THR A 254 33.00 -18.38 7.22
C THR A 254 31.93 -17.62 6.45
N THR A 255 32.33 -16.93 5.40
CA THR A 255 31.40 -16.34 4.42
C THR A 255 30.99 -17.37 3.36
N ASP A 256 29.95 -17.04 2.59
CA ASP A 256 29.53 -17.82 1.43
C ASP A 256 29.42 -16.96 0.16
N ALA A 257 28.86 -17.52 -0.91
CA ALA A 257 28.74 -16.86 -2.21
C ALA A 257 27.58 -15.86 -2.29
N ASN A 258 26.56 -16.01 -1.45
CA ASN A 258 25.43 -15.08 -1.39
C ASN A 258 25.79 -13.89 -0.51
N VAL A 259 26.47 -14.09 0.62
CA VAL A 259 26.98 -13.02 1.50
C VAL A 259 28.49 -13.17 1.71
N ASN A 260 29.24 -12.36 0.97
CA ASN A 260 30.71 -12.43 0.91
C ASN A 260 31.39 -11.49 1.94
N GLY A 261 32.72 -11.58 2.04
CA GLY A 261 33.52 -10.79 2.98
C GLY A 261 33.43 -9.28 2.81
N HIS A 262 33.26 -8.76 1.59
CA HIS A 262 33.08 -7.32 1.35
C HIS A 262 31.74 -6.82 1.87
N MET A 263 30.68 -7.62 1.68
CA MET A 263 29.34 -7.33 2.19
C MET A 263 29.29 -7.33 3.72
N VAL A 264 29.86 -8.35 4.36
CA VAL A 264 29.97 -8.41 5.83
C VAL A 264 30.78 -7.20 6.33
N SER A 265 31.81 -6.78 5.60
CA SER A 265 32.60 -5.59 5.95
C SER A 265 31.78 -4.31 5.93
N ALA A 266 30.99 -4.08 4.87
CA ALA A 266 30.13 -2.91 4.75
C ALA A 266 29.09 -2.84 5.87
N VAL A 267 28.38 -3.93 6.15
CA VAL A 267 27.39 -3.94 7.24
C VAL A 267 28.06 -3.81 8.61
N SER A 268 29.22 -4.44 8.83
CA SER A 268 29.96 -4.31 10.09
C SER A 268 30.41 -2.87 10.36
N GLU A 269 30.80 -2.13 9.32
CA GLU A 269 31.16 -0.72 9.43
C GLU A 269 29.95 0.17 9.75
N ALA A 270 28.78 -0.13 9.16
CA ALA A 270 27.52 0.53 9.53
C ALA A 270 27.15 0.25 11.00
N LEU A 271 27.36 -0.97 11.50
CA LEU A 271 27.14 -1.29 12.91
C LEU A 271 28.05 -0.46 13.83
N PHE A 272 29.27 -0.15 13.40
CA PHE A 272 30.12 0.77 14.18
C PHE A 272 29.62 2.22 14.16
N ALA A 273 29.03 2.68 13.05
CA ALA A 273 28.39 4.00 12.99
C ALA A 273 27.17 4.06 13.94
N LYS A 274 26.29 3.06 13.88
CA LYS A 274 25.11 2.95 14.77
C LYS A 274 25.51 2.92 16.25
N ALA A 275 26.56 2.17 16.59
CA ALA A 275 27.10 2.13 17.95
C ALA A 275 27.70 3.47 18.42
N GLN A 276 28.01 4.39 17.51
CA GLN A 276 28.43 5.77 17.81
C GLN A 276 27.24 6.74 17.93
N GLY A 277 26.00 6.26 17.77
CA GLY A 277 24.80 7.10 17.77
C GLY A 277 24.59 7.86 16.46
N ILE A 278 25.12 7.36 15.35
CA ILE A 278 24.93 7.93 14.02
C ILE A 278 23.79 7.17 13.34
N ASP A 279 22.77 7.88 12.87
CA ASP A 279 21.67 7.30 12.09
C ASP A 279 22.05 7.18 10.60
N LEU A 280 21.65 6.07 9.98
CA LEU A 280 21.99 5.76 8.59
C LEU A 280 20.74 5.58 7.73
N TYR A 281 20.62 6.44 6.73
CA TYR A 281 19.69 6.26 5.62
C TYR A 281 20.41 5.57 4.47
N SER A 282 19.75 4.65 3.77
CA SER A 282 20.31 4.05 2.57
C SER A 282 19.30 4.03 1.43
N VAL A 283 19.76 4.47 0.25
CA VAL A 283 18.99 4.52 -0.99
C VAL A 283 19.65 3.58 -1.98
N PHE A 284 18.94 2.51 -2.31
CA PHE A 284 19.37 1.51 -3.29
C PHE A 284 18.73 1.78 -4.64
N TYR A 285 19.55 2.04 -5.66
CA TYR A 285 19.06 2.08 -7.04
C TYR A 285 19.17 0.71 -7.68
N HIS A 286 18.01 0.13 -8.06
CA HIS A 286 18.01 -1.12 -8.80
C HIS A 286 18.49 -0.87 -10.23
N ASN A 287 19.79 -1.06 -10.44
CA ASN A 287 20.39 -1.02 -11.76
C ASN A 287 19.93 -2.26 -12.56
N PRO A 288 19.26 -2.09 -13.72
CA PRO A 288 18.75 -3.21 -14.51
C PRO A 288 19.86 -4.08 -15.12
N ALA A 289 21.11 -3.65 -15.06
CA ALA A 289 22.26 -4.44 -15.51
C ALA A 289 22.74 -5.47 -14.48
N LEU A 290 22.25 -5.43 -13.23
CA LEU A 290 22.62 -6.38 -12.18
C LEU A 290 22.01 -7.75 -12.43
N SER A 291 22.75 -8.81 -12.17
CA SER A 291 22.20 -10.17 -12.11
C SER A 291 21.31 -10.37 -10.88
N ASP A 292 20.46 -11.40 -10.88
CA ASP A 292 19.63 -11.76 -9.70
C ASP A 292 20.45 -11.95 -8.40
N LEU A 293 21.70 -12.41 -8.53
CA LEU A 293 22.61 -12.52 -7.40
C LEU A 293 23.02 -11.13 -6.90
N GLU A 294 23.48 -10.27 -7.80
CA GLU A 294 23.95 -8.92 -7.50
C GLU A 294 22.84 -8.04 -6.93
N TYR A 295 21.63 -8.13 -7.50
CA TYR A 295 20.45 -7.45 -6.97
C TYR A 295 20.12 -7.92 -5.55
N GLY A 296 20.03 -9.23 -5.32
CA GLY A 296 19.75 -9.76 -3.99
C GLY A 296 20.85 -9.43 -2.97
N GLN A 297 22.11 -9.34 -3.42
CA GLN A 297 23.23 -8.83 -2.62
C GLN A 297 23.05 -7.36 -2.26
N GLY A 298 22.65 -6.52 -3.22
CA GLY A 298 22.44 -5.10 -3.03
C GLY A 298 21.30 -4.76 -2.08
N VAL A 299 20.14 -5.38 -2.28
CA VAL A 299 19.01 -5.23 -1.35
C VAL A 299 19.42 -5.66 0.06
N PHE A 300 20.11 -6.80 0.20
CA PHE A 300 20.53 -7.29 1.50
C PHE A 300 21.49 -6.32 2.22
N ILE A 301 22.53 -5.82 1.54
CA ILE A 301 23.50 -4.93 2.20
C ILE A 301 22.86 -3.58 2.53
N MET A 302 22.14 -2.98 1.59
CA MET A 302 21.61 -1.62 1.76
C MET A 302 20.56 -1.61 2.88
N LYS A 303 19.69 -2.62 2.93
CA LYS A 303 18.72 -2.78 4.01
C LYS A 303 19.35 -2.96 5.39
N ASN A 304 20.46 -3.69 5.48
CA ASN A 304 21.14 -3.93 6.76
C ASN A 304 22.12 -2.79 7.16
N ILE A 305 22.49 -1.92 6.22
CA ILE A 305 23.23 -0.68 6.50
C ILE A 305 22.31 0.37 7.15
N ALA A 306 21.09 0.53 6.64
CA ALA A 306 20.14 1.51 7.17
C ALA A 306 19.80 1.27 8.66
N SER A 307 19.55 2.34 9.42
CA SER A 307 18.82 2.25 10.69
C SER A 307 17.39 1.76 10.42
N SER A 308 16.69 1.29 11.46
CA SER A 308 15.37 0.68 11.30
C SER A 308 14.39 1.59 10.54
N GLY A 309 13.79 1.09 9.46
CA GLY A 309 12.85 1.85 8.63
C GLY A 309 13.46 2.85 7.65
N GLN A 310 14.79 3.00 7.60
CA GLN A 310 15.47 4.05 6.80
C GLN A 310 16.08 3.53 5.48
N TYR A 311 15.50 2.46 4.90
CA TYR A 311 15.89 1.90 3.61
C TYR A 311 14.87 2.26 2.54
N THR A 312 15.34 2.77 1.40
CA THR A 312 14.50 3.07 0.24
C THR A 312 15.08 2.41 -1.00
N GLU A 313 14.21 1.90 -1.87
CA GLU A 313 14.58 1.29 -3.14
C GLU A 313 13.97 2.05 -4.31
N ILE A 314 14.78 2.29 -5.34
CA ILE A 314 14.36 2.92 -6.59
C ILE A 314 14.28 1.85 -7.67
N ALA A 315 13.07 1.67 -8.22
CA ALA A 315 12.81 0.72 -9.29
C ALA A 315 13.52 1.12 -10.60
N PRO A 316 13.84 0.14 -11.48
CA PRO A 316 14.46 0.40 -12.77
C PRO A 316 13.61 1.36 -13.61
N GLY A 317 14.26 2.35 -14.23
CA GLY A 317 13.58 3.34 -15.06
C GLY A 317 12.87 4.46 -14.28
N ASN A 318 12.84 4.40 -12.95
CA ASN A 318 12.31 5.47 -12.09
C ASN A 318 13.42 6.33 -11.47
N ALA A 319 14.51 6.54 -12.20
CA ALA A 319 15.64 7.33 -11.71
C ALA A 319 15.29 8.82 -11.51
N GLY A 320 14.12 9.29 -11.96
CA GLY A 320 13.59 10.60 -11.60
C GLY A 320 13.08 10.72 -10.16
N ALA A 321 12.80 9.59 -9.47
CA ALA A 321 12.25 9.57 -8.11
C ALA A 321 13.25 9.96 -7.01
N PHE A 322 14.52 10.20 -7.37
CA PHE A 322 15.54 10.59 -6.42
C PHE A 322 15.15 11.87 -5.67
N ALA A 323 14.65 12.90 -6.37
CA ALA A 323 14.29 14.17 -5.75
C ALA A 323 13.20 14.00 -4.66
N GLU A 324 12.19 13.17 -4.93
CA GLU A 324 11.10 12.89 -3.98
C GLU A 324 11.61 12.13 -2.76
N ILE A 325 12.44 11.10 -2.97
CA ILE A 325 13.02 10.30 -1.88
C ILE A 325 13.94 11.16 -1.00
N PHE A 326 14.78 12.00 -1.60
CA PHE A 326 15.64 12.90 -0.85
C PHE A 326 14.84 13.97 -0.10
N THR A 327 13.71 14.44 -0.66
CA THR A 327 12.79 15.34 0.06
C THR A 327 12.19 14.66 1.29
N GLU A 328 11.77 13.41 1.17
CA GLU A 328 11.21 12.66 2.30
C GLU A 328 12.28 12.34 3.37
N ILE A 329 13.48 11.94 2.96
CA ILE A 329 14.62 11.74 3.88
C ILE A 329 14.99 13.05 4.58
N GLU A 330 15.03 14.17 3.85
CA GLU A 330 15.29 15.50 4.42
C GLU A 330 14.26 15.83 5.49
N LYS A 331 12.97 15.69 5.18
CA LYS A 331 11.88 15.91 6.13
C LYS A 331 12.04 15.06 7.38
N GLN A 332 12.31 13.76 7.23
CA GLN A 332 12.52 12.86 8.37
C GLN A 332 13.73 13.27 9.22
N ILE A 333 14.82 13.72 8.58
CA ILE A 333 16.00 14.18 9.30
C ILE A 333 15.71 15.50 10.02
N GLN A 334 15.06 16.48 9.35
CA GLN A 334 14.65 17.73 9.98
C GLN A 334 13.77 17.48 11.21
N GLU A 335 12.76 16.61 11.07
CA GLU A 335 11.90 16.20 12.17
C GLU A 335 12.70 15.58 13.33
N SER A 336 13.73 14.78 13.02
CA SER A 336 14.59 14.13 14.03
C SER A 336 15.58 15.08 14.75
N ILE A 337 15.96 16.19 14.12
CA ILE A 337 16.90 17.18 14.70
C ILE A 337 16.19 18.36 15.36
N THR A 338 14.91 18.56 15.07
CA THR A 338 14.03 19.34 15.95
C THR A 338 13.85 18.58 17.27
N PRO A 339 14.40 19.05 18.40
CA PRO A 339 14.15 18.41 19.71
C PRO A 339 12.65 18.45 20.04
N TRP A 340 12.19 17.75 21.09
CA TRP A 340 10.76 17.68 21.45
C TRP A 340 9.93 16.82 20.48
N TYR A 341 10.34 15.57 20.33
CA TYR A 341 9.65 14.56 19.53
C TYR A 341 9.53 13.24 20.30
N VAL A 342 8.41 12.52 20.10
CA VAL A 342 8.12 11.22 20.72
C VAL A 342 7.98 10.12 19.66
N GLU A 343 8.66 9.00 19.88
CA GLU A 343 8.42 7.73 19.18
C GLU A 343 7.59 6.81 20.06
N ASP A 344 6.52 6.23 19.50
CA ASP A 344 5.61 5.36 20.22
C ASP A 344 5.21 4.11 19.41
N PRO A 345 6.03 3.06 19.40
CA PRO A 345 5.77 1.82 18.68
C PRO A 345 4.58 1.04 19.29
N MET A 346 3.64 0.55 18.48
CA MET A 346 2.58 -0.35 18.96
C MET A 346 3.14 -1.71 19.38
N ALA A 347 2.57 -2.31 20.42
CA ALA A 347 2.97 -3.64 20.90
C ALA A 347 2.27 -4.77 20.14
N ASP A 348 2.78 -6.00 20.30
CA ASP A 348 2.08 -7.20 19.86
C ASP A 348 0.67 -7.28 20.45
N TYR A 349 -0.29 -7.74 19.64
CA TYR A 349 -1.73 -7.83 19.98
C TYR A 349 -2.44 -6.48 20.20
N ILE A 350 -1.80 -5.36 19.86
CA ILE A 350 -2.41 -4.04 19.89
C ILE A 350 -2.54 -3.51 18.46
N GLU A 351 -3.72 -2.99 18.13
CA GLU A 351 -4.00 -2.33 16.87
C GLU A 351 -4.28 -0.85 17.11
N PHE A 352 -3.67 0.01 16.28
CA PHE A 352 -3.93 1.44 16.29
C PHE A 352 -5.26 1.73 15.59
N MET A 353 -6.17 2.42 16.27
CA MET A 353 -7.54 2.67 15.80
C MET A 353 -7.74 4.11 15.29
N GLY A 354 -6.70 4.93 15.27
CA GLY A 354 -6.75 6.33 14.87
C GLY A 354 -6.54 7.31 16.02
N PHE A 355 -6.26 8.56 15.66
CA PHE A 355 -6.17 9.67 16.60
C PHE A 355 -7.56 10.12 17.06
N GLU A 356 -7.67 10.71 18.26
CA GLU A 356 -8.94 11.30 18.74
C GLU A 356 -9.36 12.47 17.84
N ASP A 357 -8.39 13.31 17.48
CA ASP A 357 -8.54 14.44 16.57
C ASP A 357 -7.82 14.16 15.24
N ASP A 358 -8.30 14.73 14.12
CA ASP A 358 -7.68 14.54 12.81
C ASP A 358 -6.18 14.92 12.84
N PRO A 359 -5.28 14.05 12.34
CA PRO A 359 -3.85 14.33 12.36
C PRO A 359 -3.54 15.56 11.50
N LYS A 360 -2.71 16.45 12.02
CA LYS A 360 -2.22 17.63 11.31
C LYS A 360 -0.76 17.44 10.97
N PRO A 361 -0.37 17.12 9.72
CA PRO A 361 1.04 17.08 9.36
C PRO A 361 1.67 18.48 9.50
N PRO A 362 2.88 18.63 10.08
CA PRO A 362 3.80 17.59 10.57
C PRO A 362 3.72 17.30 12.09
N GLU A 363 2.64 17.65 12.78
CA GLU A 363 2.46 17.46 14.23
C GLU A 363 2.49 15.98 14.63
N THR A 364 1.78 15.13 13.89
CA THR A 364 1.66 13.71 14.19
C THR A 364 1.59 12.86 12.94
N ALA A 365 2.13 11.64 13.03
CA ALA A 365 2.03 10.63 12.00
C ALA A 365 1.98 9.23 12.62
N PHE A 366 1.27 8.31 11.97
CA PHE A 366 1.35 6.88 12.26
C PHE A 366 1.80 6.16 11.00
N ASP A 367 2.88 5.40 11.11
CA ASP A 367 3.38 4.57 10.02
C ASP A 367 2.81 3.15 10.17
N ALA A 368 1.93 2.77 9.23
CA ALA A 368 1.25 1.48 9.25
C ALA A 368 2.19 0.29 8.92
N ASP A 369 3.30 0.53 8.21
CA ASP A 369 4.27 -0.52 7.85
C ASP A 369 5.17 -0.86 9.04
N THR A 370 5.58 0.14 9.81
CA THR A 370 6.45 -0.04 10.98
C THR A 370 5.68 -0.16 12.30
N GLY A 371 4.42 0.28 12.34
CA GLY A 371 3.59 0.32 13.54
C GLY A 371 4.01 1.40 14.55
N ILE A 372 4.75 2.43 14.10
CA ILE A 372 5.30 3.47 14.96
C ILE A 372 4.47 4.76 14.84
N LEU A 373 3.98 5.25 15.99
CA LEU A 373 3.42 6.59 16.11
C LEU A 373 4.52 7.61 16.39
N LYS A 374 4.46 8.75 15.70
CA LYS A 374 5.39 9.86 15.76
C LYS A 374 4.67 11.13 16.20
N TRP A 375 5.19 11.83 17.20
CA TRP A 375 4.60 13.09 17.70
C TRP A 375 5.65 14.19 17.85
N ASN A 376 5.53 15.25 17.04
CA ASN A 376 6.40 16.42 17.05
C ASN A 376 5.78 17.55 17.89
N LEU A 377 6.29 17.75 19.11
CA LEU A 377 5.78 18.76 20.04
C LEU A 377 6.15 20.19 19.61
N HIS A 378 7.20 20.40 18.80
CA HIS A 378 7.52 21.73 18.26
C HIS A 378 6.45 22.26 17.31
N ALA A 379 5.75 21.36 16.62
CA ALA A 379 4.66 21.72 15.72
C ALA A 379 3.36 22.07 16.48
N VAL A 380 3.24 21.67 17.75
CA VAL A 380 2.05 21.86 18.59
C VAL A 380 2.15 23.15 19.41
N ASP A 381 1.04 23.90 19.50
CA ASP A 381 0.95 25.05 20.41
C ASP A 381 0.80 24.58 21.87
N GLY A 382 1.72 24.98 22.74
CA GLY A 382 1.65 24.66 24.17
C GLY A 382 0.54 25.45 24.87
N VAL A 383 -0.25 24.75 25.72
CA VAL A 383 -1.30 25.40 26.51
C VAL A 383 -0.74 25.79 27.88
N PRO A 384 -0.70 27.09 28.25
CA PRO A 384 -0.19 27.52 29.54
C PRO A 384 -1.15 27.13 30.68
N ASP A 385 -0.62 26.57 31.78
CA ASP A 385 -1.34 26.30 33.02
C ASP A 385 -1.35 27.50 34.00
N GLU A 386 -2.04 27.34 35.13
CA GLU A 386 -2.15 28.37 36.18
C GLU A 386 -0.79 28.77 36.78
N GLU A 387 0.23 27.92 36.64
CA GLU A 387 1.59 28.10 37.15
C GLU A 387 2.54 28.66 36.07
N GLY A 388 2.03 28.85 34.84
CA GLY A 388 2.77 29.38 33.69
C GLY A 388 3.60 28.34 32.93
N ARG A 389 3.39 27.05 33.19
CA ARG A 389 4.01 25.95 32.44
C ARG A 389 3.18 25.61 31.21
N PHE A 390 3.81 25.06 30.18
CA PHE A 390 3.16 24.75 28.91
C PHE A 390 2.89 23.25 28.81
N HIS A 391 1.65 22.90 28.52
CA HIS A 391 1.16 21.52 28.40
C HIS A 391 0.98 21.16 26.93
N TYR A 392 1.42 19.96 26.60
CA TYR A 392 1.33 19.33 25.29
C TYR A 392 0.69 17.96 25.49
N ALA A 393 -0.32 17.62 24.69
CA ALA A 393 -1.00 16.35 24.78
C ALA A 393 -1.34 15.80 23.39
N LEU A 394 -1.27 14.48 23.26
CA LEU A 394 -1.74 13.74 22.10
C LEU A 394 -2.60 12.56 22.58
N THR A 395 -3.77 12.39 21.97
CA THR A 395 -4.71 11.33 22.31
C THR A 395 -5.01 10.47 21.09
N TYR A 396 -5.01 9.14 21.28
CA TYR A 396 -5.31 8.17 20.24
C TYR A 396 -6.00 6.92 20.80
N HIS A 397 -6.61 6.14 19.92
CA HIS A 397 -7.35 4.92 20.26
C HIS A 397 -6.59 3.67 19.86
N ILE A 398 -6.72 2.63 20.67
CA ILE A 398 -6.17 1.30 20.39
C ILE A 398 -7.20 0.21 20.65
N LEU A 399 -7.03 -0.92 19.96
CA LEU A 399 -7.78 -2.16 20.15
C LEU A 399 -6.83 -3.27 20.63
N LEU A 400 -7.22 -3.96 21.70
CA LEU A 400 -6.60 -5.20 22.16
C LEU A 400 -7.20 -6.36 21.36
N LYS A 401 -6.37 -7.04 20.57
CA LYS A 401 -6.78 -8.16 19.73
C LYS A 401 -6.84 -9.44 20.56
N SER A 402 -7.75 -9.49 21.53
CA SER A 402 -7.92 -10.57 22.50
C SER A 402 -8.33 -11.92 21.88
N ASP A 403 -8.80 -11.88 20.64
CA ASP A 403 -9.21 -13.04 19.83
C ASP A 403 -8.17 -13.51 18.79
N ASP A 404 -6.96 -12.91 18.77
CA ASP A 404 -5.88 -13.30 17.83
C ASP A 404 -5.15 -14.60 18.24
N GLU A 405 -4.62 -15.33 17.23
CA GLU A 405 -3.89 -16.57 17.46
C GLU A 405 -2.68 -16.36 18.39
N GLY A 406 -2.55 -17.24 19.38
CA GLY A 406 -1.48 -17.16 20.38
C GLY A 406 -1.75 -16.19 21.54
N PHE A 407 -2.86 -15.43 21.51
CA PHE A 407 -3.28 -14.61 22.64
C PHE A 407 -3.59 -15.50 23.86
N GLN A 408 -2.96 -15.19 24.98
CA GLN A 408 -3.13 -15.90 26.25
C GLN A 408 -4.06 -15.10 27.17
N ASN A 409 -5.24 -15.66 27.45
CA ASN A 409 -6.20 -15.04 28.37
C ASN A 409 -5.58 -14.71 29.72
N THR A 410 -5.97 -13.57 30.28
CA THR A 410 -5.52 -13.03 31.58
C THR A 410 -4.03 -12.68 31.69
N ARG A 411 -3.22 -12.91 30.65
CA ARG A 411 -1.84 -12.41 30.56
C ARG A 411 -1.86 -10.88 30.36
N SER A 412 -0.92 -10.21 31.00
CA SER A 412 -0.69 -8.77 30.80
C SER A 412 0.12 -8.55 29.51
N TYR A 413 -0.31 -7.59 28.70
CA TYR A 413 0.37 -7.15 27.49
C TYR A 413 0.61 -5.65 27.58
N PRO A 414 1.82 -5.17 27.24
CA PRO A 414 2.04 -3.74 27.12
C PRO A 414 1.21 -3.21 25.94
N THR A 415 0.75 -1.96 26.05
CA THR A 415 0.03 -1.28 24.96
C THR A 415 0.97 -0.89 23.81
N ASN A 416 2.24 -0.68 24.12
CA ASN A 416 3.26 -0.20 23.20
C ASN A 416 4.63 -0.82 23.50
N GLY A 417 5.56 -0.72 22.55
CA GLY A 417 6.98 -0.96 22.80
C GLY A 417 7.60 0.18 23.60
N THR A 418 8.93 0.33 23.55
CA THR A 418 9.62 1.45 24.22
C THR A 418 9.17 2.78 23.61
N THR A 419 8.44 3.58 24.38
CA THR A 419 8.02 4.94 24.01
C THR A 419 9.05 5.95 24.53
N THR A 420 9.63 6.79 23.66
CA THR A 420 10.76 7.67 24.01
C THR A 420 10.50 9.12 23.61
N LEU A 421 10.71 10.08 24.53
CA LEU A 421 10.76 11.52 24.25
C LEU A 421 12.21 11.99 24.12
N THR A 422 12.53 12.60 22.99
CA THR A 422 13.77 13.35 22.79
C THR A 422 13.50 14.83 23.04
N TYR A 423 14.27 15.50 23.89
CA TYR A 423 14.04 16.90 24.31
C TYR A 423 15.35 17.67 24.49
N GLN A 424 15.24 19.00 24.61
CA GLN A 424 16.38 19.88 24.90
C GLN A 424 16.37 20.42 26.32
N LYS A 425 17.57 20.44 26.93
CA LYS A 425 17.84 21.14 28.19
C LYS A 425 18.75 22.34 27.92
N LEU A 426 18.39 23.51 28.44
CA LEU A 426 19.25 24.69 28.46
C LEU A 426 20.21 24.59 29.66
N THR A 427 21.50 24.41 29.40
CA THR A 427 22.55 24.38 30.42
C THR A 427 23.47 25.60 30.21
N GLY A 428 23.08 26.77 30.73
CA GLY A 428 23.79 28.03 30.47
C GLY A 428 23.34 28.68 29.15
N GLU A 429 24.28 29.01 28.26
CA GLU A 429 24.00 29.55 26.90
C GLU A 429 23.90 28.46 25.81
N MET A 430 24.05 27.18 26.17
CA MET A 430 24.08 26.05 25.23
C MET A 430 22.90 25.10 25.46
N ALA A 431 22.34 24.57 24.36
CA ALA A 431 21.29 23.56 24.40
C ALA A 431 21.85 22.14 24.24
N GLU A 432 21.50 21.23 25.16
CA GLU A 432 21.90 19.82 25.15
C GLU A 432 20.71 18.91 24.81
N SER A 433 20.91 17.91 23.94
CA SER A 433 19.87 16.93 23.58
C SER A 433 19.86 15.81 24.62
N ASN A 434 18.68 15.40 25.06
CA ASN A 434 18.46 14.39 26.09
C ASN A 434 17.28 13.49 25.69
N THR A 435 17.22 12.28 26.24
CA THR A 435 16.09 11.36 26.06
C THR A 435 15.53 10.93 27.40
N VAL A 436 14.22 10.64 27.43
CA VAL A 436 13.53 9.98 28.53
C VAL A 436 12.53 8.97 27.98
N ASP A 437 12.40 7.82 28.63
CA ASP A 437 11.42 6.80 28.26
C ASP A 437 10.14 6.97 29.08
N PHE A 438 8.99 6.83 28.43
CA PHE A 438 7.74 6.74 29.12
C PHE A 438 7.59 5.35 29.74
N GLU A 439 7.04 5.28 30.95
CA GLU A 439 6.43 4.04 31.40
C GLU A 439 5.21 3.74 30.53
N VAL A 440 5.03 2.48 30.16
CA VAL A 440 4.01 2.07 29.18
C VAL A 440 2.82 1.41 29.90
N PRO A 441 1.57 1.79 29.60
CA PRO A 441 0.39 1.12 30.14
C PRO A 441 0.31 -0.35 29.75
N GLU A 442 -0.29 -1.17 30.61
CA GLU A 442 -0.52 -2.60 30.34
C GLU A 442 -2.01 -2.96 30.43
N VAL A 443 -2.44 -3.89 29.56
CA VAL A 443 -3.81 -4.39 29.46
C VAL A 443 -3.86 -5.92 29.49
N LYS A 444 -5.01 -6.49 29.84
CA LYS A 444 -5.30 -7.92 29.75
C LYS A 444 -6.69 -8.17 29.17
N GLY A 445 -6.83 -9.24 28.42
CA GLY A 445 -8.08 -9.64 27.77
C GLY A 445 -8.52 -11.06 28.13
N SER A 446 -9.76 -11.35 27.79
CA SER A 446 -10.35 -12.69 27.77
C SER A 446 -11.13 -12.82 26.48
N SER A 447 -10.80 -13.79 25.63
CA SER A 447 -11.71 -14.21 24.57
C SER A 447 -12.92 -14.90 25.21
N ASP A 448 -14.03 -14.18 25.35
CA ASP A 448 -15.29 -14.76 25.85
C ASP A 448 -16.09 -15.49 24.74
N ASN A 449 -15.60 -15.43 23.49
CA ASN A 449 -16.35 -15.81 22.31
C ASN A 449 -16.15 -17.27 21.94
N VAL A 450 -16.99 -18.14 22.52
CA VAL A 450 -17.02 -19.57 22.18
C VAL A 450 -17.70 -19.81 20.82
N ASN A 451 -18.51 -18.86 20.32
CA ASN A 451 -19.19 -18.96 19.02
C ASN A 451 -19.03 -17.65 18.22
N LEU A 452 -18.11 -17.67 17.24
CA LEU A 452 -17.80 -16.53 16.39
C LEU A 452 -18.25 -16.78 14.94
N ILE A 453 -18.74 -15.75 14.26
CA ILE A 453 -19.04 -15.74 12.83
C ILE A 453 -18.15 -14.68 12.16
N HIS A 454 -17.41 -15.08 11.13
CA HIS A 454 -16.61 -14.16 10.32
C HIS A 454 -17.46 -13.54 9.22
N VAL A 455 -17.28 -12.26 8.96
CA VAL A 455 -17.94 -11.52 7.89
C VAL A 455 -16.88 -10.96 6.96
N GLN A 456 -17.01 -11.25 5.67
CA GLN A 456 -16.09 -10.77 4.64
C GLN A 456 -16.87 -10.01 3.57
N ALA A 457 -16.44 -8.80 3.25
CA ALA A 457 -16.93 -8.07 2.09
C ALA A 457 -16.40 -8.71 0.79
N LEU A 458 -17.23 -8.71 -0.25
CA LEU A 458 -16.97 -9.36 -1.53
C LEU A 458 -16.53 -8.35 -2.59
N ASP A 459 -15.72 -8.81 -3.53
CA ASP A 459 -15.27 -8.00 -4.65
C ASP A 459 -16.39 -7.76 -5.66
N MET A 460 -16.44 -6.57 -6.24
CA MET A 460 -17.50 -6.11 -7.12
C MET A 460 -16.96 -5.26 -8.26
N ILE A 461 -17.66 -5.27 -9.39
CA ILE A 461 -17.38 -4.42 -10.53
C ILE A 461 -18.68 -3.77 -10.98
N ALA A 462 -18.68 -2.46 -11.16
CA ALA A 462 -19.82 -1.69 -11.63
C ALA A 462 -19.38 -0.62 -12.63
N TYR A 463 -20.36 -0.06 -13.35
CA TYR A 463 -20.15 1.10 -14.21
C TYR A 463 -20.83 2.33 -13.59
N GLN A 464 -20.31 3.51 -13.88
CA GLN A 464 -20.93 4.79 -13.46
C GLN A 464 -22.38 4.94 -13.97
N GLU A 465 -23.10 5.94 -13.46
CA GLU A 465 -24.46 6.33 -13.92
C GLU A 465 -25.54 5.23 -13.78
N GLY A 466 -25.35 4.27 -12.88
CA GLY A 466 -26.35 3.25 -12.56
C GLY A 466 -27.51 3.79 -11.72
N ASN A 467 -28.56 2.99 -11.56
CA ASN A 467 -29.54 3.21 -10.50
C ASN A 467 -29.46 2.06 -9.51
N SER A 468 -29.52 2.35 -8.22
CA SER A 468 -29.61 1.36 -7.16
C SER A 468 -31.01 1.38 -6.56
N VAL A 469 -31.51 0.22 -6.14
CA VAL A 469 -32.73 0.07 -5.33
C VAL A 469 -32.63 0.84 -3.99
N SER A 470 -31.43 1.27 -3.62
CA SER A 470 -31.18 2.19 -2.49
C SER A 470 -31.62 3.62 -2.72
N GLY A 471 -31.81 4.04 -3.98
CA GLY A 471 -31.88 5.45 -4.36
C GLY A 471 -30.52 6.12 -4.61
N ASP A 472 -29.46 5.33 -4.80
CA ASP A 472 -28.05 5.74 -5.03
C ASP A 472 -27.62 5.32 -6.46
N PRO A 473 -26.66 5.96 -7.13
CA PRO A 473 -26.05 5.43 -8.36
C PRO A 473 -25.22 4.12 -8.23
N PHE A 474 -24.78 3.70 -7.03
CA PHE A 474 -23.88 2.54 -6.85
C PHE A 474 -24.52 1.25 -6.30
N PRO A 475 -23.92 0.07 -6.57
CA PRO A 475 -24.35 -1.18 -5.95
C PRO A 475 -24.10 -1.17 -4.45
N ARG A 476 -25.01 -1.82 -3.71
CA ARG A 476 -24.77 -2.11 -2.30
C ARG A 476 -23.63 -3.13 -2.18
N PRO A 477 -22.79 -3.04 -1.14
CA PRO A 477 -21.73 -4.02 -0.96
C PRO A 477 -22.31 -5.37 -0.55
N TYR A 478 -21.80 -6.42 -1.18
CA TYR A 478 -22.12 -7.80 -0.83
C TYR A 478 -21.10 -8.34 0.17
N PHE A 479 -21.54 -9.25 1.02
CA PHE A 479 -20.69 -9.92 2.00
C PHE A 479 -21.13 -11.36 2.21
N THR A 480 -20.22 -12.15 2.75
CA THR A 480 -20.43 -13.57 3.06
C THR A 480 -20.06 -13.83 4.52
N PHE A 481 -20.73 -14.81 5.12
CA PHE A 481 -20.55 -15.21 6.50
C PHE A 481 -19.85 -16.56 6.55
N PHE A 482 -18.91 -16.75 7.48
CA PHE A 482 -18.24 -18.02 7.70
C PHE A 482 -18.31 -18.43 9.15
N TRP A 483 -18.51 -19.73 9.37
CA TRP A 483 -18.31 -20.33 10.67
C TRP A 483 -16.86 -20.14 11.08
N ASP A 484 -16.61 -19.81 12.34
CA ASP A 484 -15.25 -19.80 12.87
C ASP A 484 -14.61 -21.20 12.81
N ASN A 485 -13.34 -21.22 12.43
CA ASN A 485 -12.49 -22.39 12.48
C ASN A 485 -11.16 -22.02 13.15
N ASN A 486 -11.16 -21.95 14.49
CA ASN A 486 -10.01 -21.60 15.32
C ASN A 486 -9.50 -20.17 15.04
N GLY A 487 -10.41 -19.20 15.02
CA GLY A 487 -10.08 -17.78 14.82
C GLY A 487 -9.94 -17.36 13.35
N GLN A 488 -10.20 -18.26 12.40
CA GLN A 488 -10.16 -18.00 10.95
C GLN A 488 -11.49 -18.32 10.27
N PRO A 489 -11.80 -17.71 9.11
CA PRO A 489 -12.97 -18.08 8.30
C PRO A 489 -12.93 -19.56 7.90
N GLY A 490 -13.95 -20.31 8.33
CA GLY A 490 -14.12 -21.73 8.06
C GLY A 490 -15.05 -22.00 6.87
N GLN A 491 -16.10 -22.78 7.10
CA GLN A 491 -17.10 -23.05 6.07
C GLN A 491 -18.07 -21.86 5.93
N PRO A 492 -18.45 -21.45 4.70
CA PRO A 492 -19.46 -20.42 4.50
C PRO A 492 -20.80 -20.85 5.10
N LEU A 493 -21.52 -19.93 5.75
CA LEU A 493 -22.89 -20.16 6.16
C LEU A 493 -23.79 -20.20 4.91
N THR A 494 -24.73 -21.13 4.91
CA THR A 494 -25.80 -21.18 3.92
C THR A 494 -26.87 -20.14 4.22
N GLN A 495 -27.67 -19.78 3.21
CA GLN A 495 -28.80 -18.86 3.42
C GLN A 495 -29.79 -19.39 4.47
N GLU A 496 -30.04 -20.70 4.48
CA GLU A 496 -30.92 -21.32 5.49
C GLU A 496 -30.36 -21.17 6.92
N GLU A 497 -29.04 -21.27 7.10
CA GLU A 497 -28.38 -21.03 8.40
C GLU A 497 -28.46 -19.57 8.81
N LEU A 498 -28.29 -18.64 7.88
CA LEU A 498 -28.42 -17.20 8.12
C LEU A 498 -29.86 -16.82 8.49
N ASP A 499 -30.86 -17.36 7.79
CA ASP A 499 -32.27 -17.09 8.04
C ASP A 499 -32.76 -17.61 9.41
N MET A 500 -32.01 -18.53 10.03
CA MET A 500 -32.27 -19.01 11.39
C MET A 500 -31.70 -18.11 12.49
N LEU A 501 -30.86 -17.13 12.14
CA LEU A 501 -30.26 -16.20 13.08
C LEU A 501 -31.16 -14.96 13.27
N SER A 502 -31.38 -14.61 14.54
CA SER A 502 -32.03 -13.36 14.93
C SER A 502 -30.97 -12.35 15.34
N PHE A 503 -30.78 -11.30 14.53
CA PHE A 503 -29.78 -10.26 14.77
C PHE A 503 -30.27 -9.22 15.78
N THR A 504 -29.37 -8.73 16.62
CA THR A 504 -29.60 -7.63 17.55
C THR A 504 -28.50 -6.58 17.44
N ILE A 505 -28.88 -5.30 17.60
CA ILE A 505 -27.99 -4.16 17.76
C ILE A 505 -28.20 -3.62 19.16
N ASP A 506 -27.14 -3.58 19.98
CA ASP A 506 -27.18 -3.15 21.38
C ASP A 506 -28.30 -3.84 22.19
N GLY A 507 -28.47 -5.14 21.92
CA GLY A 507 -29.50 -5.99 22.53
C GLY A 507 -30.94 -5.76 22.06
N GLN A 508 -31.18 -4.84 21.13
CA GLN A 508 -32.50 -4.64 20.50
C GLN A 508 -32.61 -5.42 19.18
N PRO A 509 -33.77 -6.02 18.84
CA PRO A 509 -33.95 -6.73 17.57
C PRO A 509 -33.69 -5.83 16.36
N PHE A 510 -32.93 -6.33 15.38
CA PHE A 510 -32.74 -5.65 14.10
C PHE A 510 -33.99 -5.79 13.23
N VAL A 511 -34.66 -4.68 12.93
CA VAL A 511 -35.89 -4.65 12.12
C VAL A 511 -35.71 -3.78 10.88
N GLU A 512 -36.17 -4.28 9.73
CA GLU A 512 -36.16 -3.56 8.46
C GLU A 512 -36.85 -2.19 8.58
N GLY A 513 -36.16 -1.11 8.18
CA GLY A 513 -36.71 0.24 8.12
C GLY A 513 -36.72 1.03 9.44
N GLU A 514 -36.39 0.43 10.58
CA GLU A 514 -36.18 1.18 11.83
C GLU A 514 -34.77 1.81 11.90
N HIS A 515 -33.82 1.26 11.14
CA HIS A 515 -32.46 1.77 11.05
C HIS A 515 -32.13 2.13 9.60
N THR A 516 -32.04 3.43 9.31
CA THR A 516 -31.98 4.00 7.94
C THR A 516 -30.63 3.84 7.25
N PHE A 517 -29.67 3.14 7.85
CA PHE A 517 -28.26 3.22 7.46
C PHE A 517 -27.51 1.88 7.43
N PHE A 518 -28.22 0.76 7.48
CA PHE A 518 -27.62 -0.58 7.46
C PHE A 518 -27.79 -1.24 6.10
N ILE A 519 -26.84 -2.11 5.74
CA ILE A 519 -26.91 -2.90 4.51
C ILE A 519 -27.88 -4.06 4.74
N TYR A 520 -29.17 -3.78 4.53
CA TYR A 520 -30.22 -4.76 4.73
C TYR A 520 -29.98 -6.04 3.88
N PRO A 521 -30.19 -7.25 4.44
CA PRO A 521 -30.83 -7.57 5.73
C PRO A 521 -29.90 -7.69 6.93
N TYR A 522 -28.68 -7.16 6.90
CA TYR A 522 -27.71 -7.39 7.95
C TYR A 522 -27.27 -6.11 8.66
N PRO A 523 -26.95 -6.18 9.96
CA PRO A 523 -26.69 -5.02 10.80
C PRO A 523 -25.27 -4.44 10.65
N PHE A 524 -24.66 -4.50 9.45
CA PHE A 524 -23.33 -3.95 9.19
C PHE A 524 -23.39 -2.65 8.39
N ARG A 525 -22.40 -1.79 8.61
CA ARG A 525 -22.12 -0.61 7.79
C ARG A 525 -20.86 -0.83 6.96
N SER A 526 -20.72 -0.10 5.88
CA SER A 526 -19.53 -0.10 5.02
C SER A 526 -18.98 1.30 4.80
N GLN A 527 -17.66 1.42 4.68
CA GLN A 527 -16.97 2.58 4.11
C GLN A 527 -16.33 2.18 2.78
N TYR A 528 -16.29 3.12 1.85
CA TYR A 528 -15.52 2.98 0.62
C TYR A 528 -14.31 3.90 0.70
N VAL A 529 -13.12 3.31 0.70
CA VAL A 529 -11.87 4.06 0.72
C VAL A 529 -11.29 4.04 -0.68
N ASN A 530 -11.20 5.20 -1.33
CA ASN A 530 -10.53 5.30 -2.62
C ASN A 530 -9.05 4.93 -2.44
N THR A 531 -8.58 3.89 -3.14
CA THR A 531 -7.26 3.33 -2.89
C THR A 531 -6.12 4.23 -3.34
N TYR A 532 -6.41 5.30 -4.10
CA TYR A 532 -5.41 6.23 -4.63
C TYR A 532 -5.34 7.51 -3.82
N THR A 533 -6.50 8.08 -3.49
CA THR A 533 -6.55 9.35 -2.76
C THR A 533 -6.64 9.16 -1.24
N GLY A 534 -6.95 7.95 -0.78
CA GLY A 534 -7.29 7.68 0.62
C GLY A 534 -8.62 8.29 1.07
N ALA A 535 -9.38 8.90 0.14
CA ALA A 535 -10.66 9.53 0.47
C ALA A 535 -11.64 8.48 0.98
N VAL A 536 -12.18 8.74 2.17
CA VAL A 536 -13.16 7.87 2.83
C VAL A 536 -14.56 8.38 2.50
N HIS A 537 -15.35 7.51 1.89
CA HIS A 537 -16.75 7.77 1.56
C HIS A 537 -17.62 6.87 2.44
N ASN A 538 -18.33 7.52 3.37
CA ASN A 538 -19.27 6.87 4.29
C ASN A 538 -20.67 6.71 3.68
N ASP A 539 -20.97 7.52 2.66
CA ASP A 539 -22.20 7.47 1.88
C ASP A 539 -21.82 7.12 0.44
N PRO A 540 -22.27 5.97 -0.09
CA PRO A 540 -22.00 5.61 -1.48
C PRO A 540 -22.60 6.63 -2.48
N GLN A 541 -23.55 7.47 -2.08
CA GLN A 541 -24.12 8.54 -2.93
C GLN A 541 -23.07 9.58 -3.37
N ALA A 542 -21.96 9.72 -2.63
CA ALA A 542 -20.91 10.71 -2.91
C ALA A 542 -19.85 10.21 -3.93
N LEU A 543 -20.00 9.00 -4.47
CA LEU A 543 -18.98 8.33 -5.30
C LEU A 543 -19.18 8.51 -6.82
N ASP A 544 -20.25 9.19 -7.25
CA ASP A 544 -20.72 9.21 -8.66
C ASP A 544 -19.77 9.92 -9.62
N GLU A 545 -18.81 10.66 -9.08
CA GLU A 545 -17.96 11.56 -9.86
C GLU A 545 -16.59 10.98 -10.25
N ALA A 546 -16.20 9.79 -9.74
CA ALA A 546 -14.82 9.29 -9.92
C ALA A 546 -14.74 7.78 -10.19
N PRO A 547 -14.42 7.34 -11.43
CA PRO A 547 -14.06 5.95 -11.69
C PRO A 547 -12.78 5.60 -10.92
N GLY A 548 -12.65 4.36 -10.46
CA GLY A 548 -11.51 3.96 -9.64
C GLY A 548 -11.71 2.69 -8.85
N ILE A 549 -10.75 2.42 -7.97
CA ILE A 549 -10.77 1.25 -7.08
C ILE A 549 -11.04 1.75 -5.67
N TYR A 550 -12.01 1.12 -5.02
CA TYR A 550 -12.45 1.43 -3.68
C TYR A 550 -12.35 0.19 -2.80
N GLN A 551 -11.74 0.31 -1.62
CA GLN A 551 -11.77 -0.73 -0.61
C GLN A 551 -13.08 -0.63 0.18
N ILE A 552 -13.82 -1.74 0.25
CA ILE A 552 -15.04 -1.89 1.04
C ILE A 552 -14.64 -2.34 2.45
N GLN A 553 -14.71 -1.43 3.41
CA GLN A 553 -14.40 -1.71 4.81
C GLN A 553 -15.70 -1.88 5.60
N LEU A 554 -15.87 -3.00 6.31
CA LEU A 554 -17.03 -3.21 7.16
C LEU A 554 -16.78 -2.60 8.55
N THR A 555 -17.83 -2.07 9.17
CA THR A 555 -17.75 -1.53 10.54
C THR A 555 -19.03 -1.72 11.35
N ALA A 556 -18.85 -1.77 12.66
CA ALA A 556 -19.91 -1.71 13.68
C ALA A 556 -19.95 -0.32 14.35
N GLN A 557 -19.73 0.73 13.56
CA GLN A 557 -19.74 2.11 14.01
C GLN A 557 -20.72 2.94 13.19
N ASP A 558 -21.52 3.74 13.88
CA ASP A 558 -22.37 4.76 13.28
C ASP A 558 -21.55 6.01 12.96
N PHE A 559 -21.45 6.38 11.68
CA PHE A 559 -20.59 7.50 11.25
C PHE A 559 -21.14 8.88 11.63
N GLU A 560 -22.45 9.02 11.78
CA GLU A 560 -23.07 10.32 12.10
C GLU A 560 -22.92 10.64 13.58
N THR A 561 -23.15 9.64 14.43
CA THR A 561 -23.06 9.77 15.90
C THR A 561 -21.69 9.40 16.45
N LYS A 562 -20.82 8.81 15.62
CA LYS A 562 -19.55 8.15 15.98
C LYS A 562 -19.69 7.01 17.00
N HIS A 563 -20.90 6.57 17.29
CA HIS A 563 -21.17 5.54 18.29
C HIS A 563 -20.85 4.14 17.73
N GLY A 564 -20.00 3.39 18.44
CA GLY A 564 -19.83 1.96 18.20
C GLY A 564 -21.00 1.19 18.80
N TYR A 565 -21.58 0.25 18.05
CA TYR A 565 -22.67 -0.60 18.51
C TYR A 565 -22.25 -2.06 18.51
N THR A 566 -22.83 -2.84 19.41
CA THR A 566 -22.60 -4.28 19.49
C THR A 566 -23.60 -5.01 18.60
N ILE A 567 -23.08 -5.83 17.70
CA ILE A 567 -23.89 -6.73 16.88
C ILE A 567 -23.77 -8.13 17.45
N ASN A 568 -24.90 -8.75 17.76
CA ASN A 568 -24.97 -10.16 18.11
C ASN A 568 -26.04 -10.85 17.27
N ALA A 569 -25.96 -12.17 17.18
CA ALA A 569 -27.02 -12.99 16.62
C ALA A 569 -27.36 -14.13 17.58
N THR A 570 -28.62 -14.55 17.59
CA THR A 570 -29.06 -15.71 18.38
C THR A 570 -29.73 -16.73 17.47
N ASP A 571 -29.39 -18.01 17.62
CA ASP A 571 -30.10 -19.09 16.92
C ASP A 571 -31.46 -19.43 17.56
N ALA A 572 -32.21 -20.34 16.93
CA ALA A 572 -33.51 -20.81 17.43
C ALA A 572 -33.45 -21.53 18.79
N GLN A 573 -32.25 -21.90 19.27
CA GLN A 573 -32.02 -22.58 20.55
C GLN A 573 -31.57 -21.59 21.65
N GLY A 574 -31.35 -20.32 21.32
CA GLY A 574 -30.91 -19.29 22.26
C GLY A 574 -29.38 -19.19 22.38
N LEU A 575 -28.62 -19.82 21.49
CA LEU A 575 -27.16 -19.69 21.46
C LEU A 575 -26.78 -18.37 20.78
N GLN A 576 -25.99 -17.57 21.48
CA GLN A 576 -25.50 -16.28 20.99
C GLN A 576 -24.20 -16.45 20.19
N TYR A 577 -24.09 -15.66 19.13
CA TYR A 577 -22.96 -15.54 18.23
C TYR A 577 -22.52 -14.09 18.12
N ASP A 578 -21.20 -13.89 18.12
CA ASP A 578 -20.55 -12.61 17.86
C ASP A 578 -19.96 -12.58 16.45
N PHE A 579 -19.65 -11.38 15.95
CA PHE A 579 -19.16 -11.18 14.59
C PHE A 579 -17.74 -10.64 14.56
N ARG A 580 -16.90 -11.20 13.67
CA ARG A 580 -15.57 -10.67 13.32
C ARG A 580 -15.58 -10.20 11.87
N LEU A 581 -15.26 -8.94 11.65
CA LEU A 581 -15.10 -8.36 10.32
C LEU A 581 -13.68 -8.70 9.85
N SER A 582 -13.55 -9.80 9.12
CA SER A 582 -12.26 -10.46 8.93
C SER A 582 -11.57 -10.11 7.61
N GLN A 583 -12.30 -9.54 6.65
CA GLN A 583 -11.72 -9.14 5.36
C GLN A 583 -12.52 -8.02 4.67
N ASN A 584 -11.78 -7.06 4.12
CA ASN A 584 -12.31 -6.01 3.25
C ASN A 584 -12.48 -6.52 1.81
N GLY A 585 -13.50 -6.02 1.11
CA GLY A 585 -13.73 -6.29 -0.31
C GLY A 585 -13.20 -5.15 -1.18
N GLN A 586 -13.24 -5.33 -2.51
CA GLN A 586 -12.87 -4.32 -3.49
C GLN A 586 -14.03 -3.99 -4.43
N LEU A 587 -14.38 -2.72 -4.58
CA LEU A 587 -15.27 -2.24 -5.63
C LEU A 587 -14.45 -1.55 -6.72
N GLU A 588 -14.54 -2.06 -7.95
CA GLU A 588 -14.05 -1.40 -9.15
C GLU A 588 -15.18 -0.65 -9.85
N VAL A 589 -15.05 0.68 -9.93
CA VAL A 589 -15.99 1.55 -10.66
C VAL A 589 -15.37 1.92 -12.01
N ARG A 590 -16.04 1.52 -13.09
CA ARG A 590 -15.59 1.74 -14.46
C ARG A 590 -16.31 2.88 -15.15
N GLU A 591 -15.56 3.58 -15.98
CA GLU A 591 -16.04 4.74 -16.74
C GLU A 591 -16.97 4.34 -17.89
N GLN A 592 -17.96 5.19 -18.16
CA GLN A 592 -18.81 5.14 -19.36
C GLN A 592 -18.37 6.20 -20.38
N SER A 593 -18.59 5.96 -21.67
CA SER A 593 -18.26 6.91 -22.74
C SER A 593 -19.15 8.16 -22.68
N GLU A 594 -18.65 9.30 -23.18
CA GLU A 594 -19.47 10.50 -23.39
C GLU A 594 -20.58 10.31 -24.46
N MET A 595 -20.51 9.22 -25.23
CA MET A 595 -21.56 8.85 -26.18
C MET A 595 -22.78 8.27 -25.44
N PRO A 596 -24.03 8.56 -25.83
CA PRO A 596 -25.19 8.14 -25.06
C PRO A 596 -25.27 6.61 -24.84
N THR A 597 -25.06 6.16 -23.60
CA THR A 597 -25.24 4.77 -23.19
C THR A 597 -26.69 4.33 -23.40
N GLN A 598 -26.87 3.14 -23.94
CA GLN A 598 -28.19 2.54 -24.15
C GLN A 598 -28.31 1.25 -23.35
N TYR A 599 -29.47 1.05 -22.73
CA TYR A 599 -29.78 -0.16 -21.96
C TYR A 599 -30.94 -0.90 -22.60
N THR A 600 -30.69 -2.12 -23.06
CA THR A 600 -31.71 -2.99 -23.65
C THR A 600 -31.99 -4.17 -22.70
N PRO A 601 -33.24 -4.39 -22.22
CA PRO A 601 -33.56 -5.56 -21.41
C PRO A 601 -33.14 -6.85 -22.10
N TYR A 602 -32.48 -7.74 -21.36
CA TYR A 602 -32.09 -9.04 -21.91
C TYR A 602 -33.33 -9.87 -22.25
N LYS A 603 -33.17 -10.84 -23.16
CA LYS A 603 -34.25 -11.75 -23.58
C LYS A 603 -33.86 -13.20 -23.31
N THR A 604 -34.84 -14.04 -23.04
CA THR A 604 -34.63 -15.48 -22.84
C THR A 604 -34.90 -16.27 -24.11
N GLY A 605 -34.03 -17.21 -24.45
CA GLY A 605 -34.20 -18.14 -25.57
C GLY A 605 -33.41 -17.76 -26.83
N SER A 606 -33.88 -18.19 -28.00
CA SER A 606 -33.23 -17.91 -29.28
C SER A 606 -33.72 -16.60 -29.91
N VAL A 607 -32.89 -15.99 -30.75
CA VAL A 607 -33.26 -14.79 -31.51
C VAL A 607 -34.30 -15.16 -32.58
N PRO A 608 -35.48 -14.51 -32.60
CA PRO A 608 -36.44 -14.69 -33.68
C PRO A 608 -35.88 -14.27 -35.04
N GLU A 609 -36.23 -14.98 -36.12
CA GLU A 609 -35.71 -14.72 -37.48
C GLU A 609 -36.01 -13.30 -37.99
N ASN A 610 -37.17 -12.75 -37.62
CA ASN A 610 -37.65 -11.41 -37.96
C ASN A 610 -37.54 -10.43 -36.79
N PHE A 611 -36.65 -10.68 -35.82
CA PHE A 611 -36.43 -9.78 -34.70
C PHE A 611 -35.95 -8.41 -35.20
N GLU A 612 -36.46 -7.34 -34.62
CA GLU A 612 -36.13 -5.97 -34.98
C GLU A 612 -35.90 -5.17 -33.69
N SER A 613 -34.78 -4.46 -33.63
CA SER A 613 -34.42 -3.57 -32.53
C SER A 613 -33.53 -2.46 -33.08
N PRO A 614 -33.73 -1.19 -32.70
CA PRO A 614 -32.86 -0.09 -33.13
C PRO A 614 -31.48 -0.12 -32.44
N HIS A 615 -31.32 -0.93 -31.39
CA HIS A 615 -30.10 -1.05 -30.60
C HIS A 615 -29.71 -2.52 -30.43
N PRO A 616 -28.44 -2.83 -30.12
CA PRO A 616 -28.02 -4.18 -29.77
C PRO A 616 -28.88 -4.77 -28.65
N ALA A 617 -29.12 -6.07 -28.73
CA ALA A 617 -29.88 -6.83 -27.74
C ALA A 617 -29.19 -8.15 -27.45
N VAL A 618 -29.31 -8.66 -26.23
CA VAL A 618 -28.71 -9.94 -25.82
C VAL A 618 -29.79 -10.96 -25.46
N PHE A 619 -29.53 -12.20 -25.86
CA PHE A 619 -30.36 -13.37 -25.65
C PHE A 619 -29.58 -14.39 -24.83
N VAL A 620 -30.16 -14.76 -23.69
CA VAL A 620 -29.58 -15.69 -22.73
C VAL A 620 -30.38 -17.00 -22.76
N GLU A 621 -29.70 -18.14 -22.66
CA GLU A 621 -30.37 -19.45 -22.59
C GLU A 621 -31.28 -19.57 -21.36
N ALA A 622 -32.43 -20.24 -21.49
CA ALA A 622 -33.42 -20.34 -20.41
C ALA A 622 -32.92 -21.05 -19.14
N GLU A 623 -31.92 -21.92 -19.27
CA GLU A 623 -31.31 -22.68 -18.16
C GLU A 623 -30.07 -21.98 -17.58
N ALA A 624 -29.68 -20.82 -18.12
CA ALA A 624 -28.54 -20.08 -17.64
C ALA A 624 -28.80 -19.52 -16.23
N GLN A 625 -27.75 -19.56 -15.40
CA GLN A 625 -27.76 -18.90 -14.09
C GLN A 625 -27.08 -17.56 -14.26
N LEU A 626 -27.77 -16.48 -13.85
CA LEU A 626 -27.20 -15.14 -13.82
C LEU A 626 -26.64 -14.85 -12.43
N LYS A 627 -25.43 -14.31 -12.39
CA LYS A 627 -24.72 -13.95 -11.16
C LYS A 627 -24.12 -12.56 -11.29
N ASN A 628 -24.01 -11.83 -10.19
CA ASN A 628 -23.17 -10.63 -10.18
C ASN A 628 -21.68 -11.01 -9.99
N THR A 629 -20.77 -10.04 -10.12
CA THR A 629 -19.33 -10.27 -9.93
C THR A 629 -18.93 -10.61 -8.49
N ALA A 630 -19.79 -10.36 -7.50
CA ALA A 630 -19.61 -10.88 -6.14
C ALA A 630 -19.89 -12.39 -6.05
N GLY A 631 -20.29 -13.04 -7.15
CA GLY A 631 -20.57 -14.47 -7.22
C GLY A 631 -21.97 -14.87 -6.75
N ILE A 632 -22.83 -13.89 -6.43
CA ILE A 632 -24.19 -14.09 -5.93
C ILE A 632 -25.15 -14.33 -7.09
N SER A 633 -25.93 -15.42 -7.01
CA SER A 633 -26.98 -15.71 -8.00
C SER A 633 -28.15 -14.74 -7.88
N LEU A 634 -28.58 -14.17 -9.01
CA LEU A 634 -29.69 -13.22 -9.05
C LEU A 634 -31.04 -13.93 -8.89
N ASN A 635 -31.93 -13.33 -8.10
CA ASN A 635 -33.31 -13.79 -7.94
C ASN A 635 -34.23 -13.28 -9.07
N ALA A 636 -35.48 -13.74 -9.12
CA ALA A 636 -36.42 -13.40 -10.21
C ALA A 636 -36.71 -11.90 -10.35
N SER A 637 -36.68 -11.13 -9.25
CA SER A 637 -36.83 -9.66 -9.31
C SER A 637 -35.58 -8.99 -9.88
N GLN A 638 -34.38 -9.36 -9.42
CA GLN A 638 -33.11 -8.82 -9.93
C GLN A 638 -32.93 -9.15 -11.41
N ILE A 639 -33.24 -10.39 -11.80
CA ILE A 639 -33.18 -10.83 -13.20
C ILE A 639 -34.03 -9.93 -14.11
N ALA A 640 -35.19 -9.44 -13.66
CA ALA A 640 -36.04 -8.57 -14.47
C ALA A 640 -35.38 -7.22 -14.83
N ASN A 641 -34.34 -6.82 -14.10
CA ASN A 641 -33.62 -5.56 -14.24
C ASN A 641 -32.30 -5.69 -15.00
N VAL A 642 -31.94 -6.93 -15.38
CA VAL A 642 -30.73 -7.19 -16.16
C VAL A 642 -30.90 -6.63 -17.57
N THR A 643 -29.96 -5.78 -17.96
CA THR A 643 -29.94 -5.12 -19.27
C THR A 643 -28.58 -5.34 -19.93
N LEU A 644 -28.57 -5.30 -21.27
CA LEU A 644 -27.36 -5.10 -22.04
C LEU A 644 -27.07 -3.61 -22.07
N MET A 645 -26.01 -3.20 -21.39
CA MET A 645 -25.36 -1.91 -21.58
C MET A 645 -24.67 -1.93 -22.95
N SER A 646 -25.09 -1.02 -23.83
CA SER A 646 -24.46 -0.73 -25.12
C SER A 646 -23.97 0.70 -25.13
N ASP A 647 -22.67 0.84 -24.93
CA ASP A 647 -21.98 2.11 -24.80
C ASP A 647 -21.09 2.39 -26.03
N GLY A 648 -20.66 3.63 -26.22
CA GLY A 648 -19.47 3.95 -27.00
C GLY A 648 -18.21 3.30 -26.40
N VAL A 649 -17.05 3.61 -26.97
CA VAL A 649 -15.74 3.26 -26.40
C VAL A 649 -15.06 4.52 -25.89
N LEU A 650 -14.18 4.41 -24.90
CA LEU A 650 -13.37 5.54 -24.44
C LEU A 650 -12.39 5.98 -25.55
N GLU A 651 -11.90 7.22 -25.51
CA GLU A 651 -11.05 7.76 -26.57
C GLU A 651 -9.78 6.91 -26.79
N ASP A 652 -9.10 6.54 -25.71
CA ASP A 652 -7.91 5.68 -25.77
C ASP A 652 -8.23 4.28 -26.32
N GLU A 653 -9.40 3.72 -25.95
CA GLU A 653 -9.88 2.46 -26.50
C GLU A 653 -10.13 2.54 -28.00
N ALA A 654 -10.77 3.61 -28.46
CA ALA A 654 -11.04 3.85 -29.87
C ALA A 654 -9.73 3.93 -30.67
N ASN A 655 -8.73 4.63 -30.14
CA ASN A 655 -7.41 4.78 -30.75
C ASN A 655 -6.67 3.43 -30.84
N GLY A 656 -6.66 2.66 -29.75
CA GLY A 656 -6.06 1.33 -29.69
C GLY A 656 -6.70 0.34 -30.67
N ILE A 657 -8.03 0.26 -30.67
CA ILE A 657 -8.81 -0.59 -31.58
C ILE A 657 -8.53 -0.21 -33.03
N THR A 658 -8.55 1.09 -33.36
CA THR A 658 -8.28 1.58 -34.72
C THR A 658 -6.88 1.18 -35.20
N SER A 659 -5.86 1.32 -34.33
CA SER A 659 -4.48 0.92 -34.63
C SER A 659 -4.35 -0.56 -34.98
N VAL A 660 -5.11 -1.43 -34.30
CA VAL A 660 -5.14 -2.87 -34.59
C VAL A 660 -5.85 -3.14 -35.92
N LEU A 661 -7.01 -2.52 -36.15
CA LEU A 661 -7.82 -2.72 -37.36
C LEU A 661 -7.10 -2.26 -38.63
N ASP A 662 -6.37 -1.13 -38.57
CA ASP A 662 -5.61 -0.57 -39.70
C ASP A 662 -4.52 -1.51 -40.24
N GLN A 663 -4.03 -2.41 -39.39
CA GLN A 663 -3.01 -3.39 -39.75
C GLN A 663 -3.60 -4.63 -40.44
N ARG A 664 -4.92 -4.80 -40.44
CA ARG A 664 -5.57 -6.00 -40.96
C ARG A 664 -5.95 -5.86 -42.43
N SER A 665 -5.59 -6.85 -43.24
CA SER A 665 -5.91 -6.84 -44.67
C SER A 665 -7.40 -7.07 -44.99
N ASP A 666 -8.12 -7.78 -44.11
CA ASP A 666 -9.55 -8.09 -44.24
C ASP A 666 -10.46 -6.88 -43.94
N MET A 667 -9.91 -5.84 -43.30
CA MET A 667 -10.59 -4.56 -43.04
C MET A 667 -10.52 -3.57 -44.20
N LYS A 668 -9.77 -3.88 -45.26
CA LYS A 668 -9.59 -2.97 -46.40
C LYS A 668 -10.94 -2.69 -47.10
N ASN A 669 -11.23 -1.41 -47.32
CA ASN A 669 -12.48 -0.92 -47.92
C ASN A 669 -13.76 -1.21 -47.11
N LYS A 670 -13.63 -1.54 -45.82
CA LYS A 670 -14.77 -1.68 -44.91
C LYS A 670 -14.93 -0.45 -44.04
N SER A 671 -16.16 -0.07 -43.77
CA SER A 671 -16.51 0.83 -42.67
C SER A 671 -16.75 -0.01 -41.41
N TYR A 672 -16.67 0.59 -40.23
CA TYR A 672 -16.97 -0.13 -39.00
C TYR A 672 -17.60 0.77 -37.94
N GLU A 673 -18.36 0.14 -37.05
CA GLU A 673 -18.88 0.71 -35.82
C GLU A 673 -18.30 -0.05 -34.63
N VAL A 674 -17.99 0.67 -33.55
CA VAL A 674 -17.48 0.06 -32.31
C VAL A 674 -18.48 0.34 -31.20
N LYS A 675 -18.85 -0.72 -30.46
CA LYS A 675 -19.71 -0.62 -29.29
C LYS A 675 -19.16 -1.46 -28.15
N TYR A 676 -19.12 -0.88 -26.97
CA TYR A 676 -18.80 -1.62 -25.76
C TYR A 676 -20.09 -2.27 -25.23
N LEU A 677 -20.08 -3.59 -25.05
CA LEU A 677 -21.24 -4.36 -24.64
C LEU A 677 -20.96 -5.05 -23.30
N GLN A 678 -21.87 -4.92 -22.33
CA GLN A 678 -21.79 -5.59 -21.04
C GLN A 678 -23.19 -5.87 -20.46
N LEU A 679 -23.37 -7.04 -19.86
CA LEU A 679 -24.55 -7.30 -19.03
C LEU A 679 -24.40 -6.64 -17.65
N VAL A 680 -25.40 -5.88 -17.23
CA VAL A 680 -25.44 -5.18 -15.93
C VAL A 680 -26.83 -5.28 -15.30
N ASP A 681 -26.90 -5.21 -13.98
CA ASP A 681 -28.15 -4.98 -13.25
C ASP A 681 -28.34 -3.47 -13.06
N ASN A 682 -29.27 -2.89 -13.83
CA ASN A 682 -29.51 -1.45 -13.85
C ASN A 682 -30.29 -0.95 -12.61
N GLU A 683 -30.81 -1.85 -11.77
CA GLU A 683 -31.38 -1.49 -10.47
C GLU A 683 -30.41 -1.76 -9.29
N ASP A 684 -29.22 -2.31 -9.53
CA ASP A 684 -28.17 -2.44 -8.52
C ASP A 684 -26.88 -1.73 -8.98
N GLY A 685 -27.02 -0.46 -9.32
CA GLY A 685 -25.93 0.46 -9.64
C GLY A 685 -25.05 0.01 -10.81
N ASN A 686 -25.65 -0.59 -11.84
CA ASN A 686 -24.93 -1.16 -12.98
C ASN A 686 -23.86 -2.19 -12.59
N ILE A 687 -24.05 -2.94 -11.49
CA ILE A 687 -23.17 -4.04 -11.16
C ILE A 687 -23.12 -5.04 -12.32
N VAL A 688 -21.92 -5.53 -12.62
CA VAL A 688 -21.69 -6.45 -13.72
C VAL A 688 -22.38 -7.79 -13.45
N VAL A 689 -23.07 -8.27 -14.48
CA VAL A 689 -23.78 -9.56 -14.46
C VAL A 689 -23.12 -10.52 -15.43
N GLU A 690 -22.89 -11.74 -14.95
CA GLU A 690 -22.38 -12.86 -15.71
C GLU A 690 -23.46 -13.94 -15.86
N SER A 691 -23.41 -14.63 -16.99
CA SER A 691 -24.20 -15.82 -17.29
C SER A 691 -23.31 -17.06 -17.21
N SER A 692 -23.82 -18.12 -16.59
CA SER A 692 -23.16 -19.43 -16.53
C SER A 692 -23.07 -20.16 -17.88
N ARG A 693 -23.68 -19.60 -18.93
CA ARG A 693 -23.70 -20.08 -20.31
C ARG A 693 -23.35 -18.95 -21.27
N ASP A 694 -22.89 -19.31 -22.46
CA ASP A 694 -22.70 -18.38 -23.57
C ASP A 694 -24.00 -17.62 -23.90
N VAL A 695 -23.85 -16.41 -24.41
CA VAL A 695 -24.96 -15.52 -24.75
C VAL A 695 -24.93 -15.17 -26.24
N THR A 696 -26.11 -14.92 -26.81
CA THR A 696 -26.24 -14.53 -28.22
C THR A 696 -26.59 -13.06 -28.32
N VAL A 697 -25.79 -12.29 -29.03
CA VAL A 697 -26.02 -10.87 -29.29
C VAL A 697 -26.67 -10.71 -30.65
N PHE A 698 -27.78 -9.96 -30.70
CA PHE A 698 -28.34 -9.38 -31.92
C PHE A 698 -27.78 -7.96 -32.09
N TYR A 699 -27.31 -7.64 -33.29
CA TYR A 699 -26.83 -6.32 -33.66
C TYR A 699 -27.57 -5.83 -34.92
N PRO A 700 -28.28 -4.68 -34.86
CA PRO A 700 -29.03 -4.18 -36.02
C PRO A 700 -28.11 -3.79 -37.16
N TYR A 701 -28.61 -3.84 -38.40
CA TYR A 701 -27.81 -3.37 -39.52
C TYR A 701 -27.46 -1.88 -39.37
N PRO A 702 -26.18 -1.51 -39.58
CA PRO A 702 -25.76 -0.12 -39.75
C PRO A 702 -26.60 0.62 -40.79
N GLN A 703 -26.65 1.94 -40.69
CA GLN A 703 -27.50 2.76 -41.55
C GLN A 703 -27.23 2.46 -43.04
N GLU A 704 -28.31 2.31 -43.81
CA GLU A 704 -28.28 2.00 -45.24
C GLU A 704 -27.79 0.58 -45.62
N MET A 705 -27.47 -0.30 -44.66
CA MET A 705 -27.07 -1.69 -44.92
C MET A 705 -28.26 -2.67 -44.82
N THR A 706 -28.16 -3.81 -45.51
CA THR A 706 -29.17 -4.89 -45.48
C THR A 706 -28.52 -6.27 -45.37
N SER A 707 -29.33 -7.33 -45.28
CA SER A 707 -28.86 -8.72 -45.28
C SER A 707 -28.03 -9.13 -46.51
N ASP A 708 -28.15 -8.39 -47.62
CA ASP A 708 -27.39 -8.66 -48.84
C ASP A 708 -25.93 -8.18 -48.74
N ASP A 709 -25.62 -7.26 -47.81
CA ASP A 709 -24.29 -6.65 -47.65
C ASP A 709 -23.34 -7.52 -46.80
N ASP A 710 -22.03 -7.23 -46.84
CA ASP A 710 -21.01 -8.04 -46.17
C ASP A 710 -20.72 -7.53 -44.75
N PHE A 711 -20.60 -8.45 -43.78
CA PHE A 711 -20.36 -8.14 -42.37
C PHE A 711 -19.27 -9.03 -41.76
N MET A 712 -18.51 -8.47 -40.84
CA MET A 712 -17.58 -9.18 -39.96
C MET A 712 -17.72 -8.60 -38.54
N VAL A 713 -17.61 -9.47 -37.52
CA VAL A 713 -17.65 -9.05 -36.12
C VAL A 713 -16.38 -9.47 -35.44
N PHE A 714 -15.75 -8.55 -34.72
CA PHE A 714 -14.57 -8.81 -33.90
C PHE A 714 -14.87 -8.45 -32.44
N HIS A 715 -14.37 -9.28 -31.53
CA HIS A 715 -14.38 -9.00 -30.11
C HIS A 715 -12.97 -8.67 -29.65
N PHE A 716 -12.82 -7.63 -28.84
CA PHE A 716 -11.55 -7.24 -28.24
C PHE A 716 -11.50 -7.69 -26.78
N TYR A 717 -10.49 -8.48 -26.42
CA TYR A 717 -10.23 -8.96 -25.07
C TYR A 717 -9.38 -7.97 -24.28
N GLU A 718 -9.32 -8.10 -22.95
CA GLU A 718 -8.41 -7.35 -22.06
C GLU A 718 -8.54 -5.82 -22.13
N THR A 719 -9.64 -5.34 -22.71
CA THR A 719 -10.01 -3.92 -22.86
C THR A 719 -11.21 -3.58 -21.97
N ASN A 720 -11.37 -4.31 -20.86
CA ASN A 720 -12.58 -4.24 -20.05
C ASN A 720 -12.69 -2.96 -19.20
N ARG A 721 -12.06 -1.85 -19.61
CA ARG A 721 -11.92 -0.59 -18.85
C ARG A 721 -11.42 -0.80 -17.43
N ALA A 722 -10.51 -1.78 -17.28
CA ALA A 722 -9.96 -2.10 -15.98
C ALA A 722 -9.18 -0.90 -15.45
N ALA A 723 -9.59 -0.38 -14.29
CA ALA A 723 -8.94 0.79 -13.73
C ALA A 723 -7.45 0.46 -13.46
N TYR A 724 -6.54 1.34 -13.89
CA TYR A 724 -5.10 1.26 -13.62
C TYR A 724 -4.35 0.07 -14.26
N ALA A 725 -4.99 -0.64 -15.20
CA ALA A 725 -4.30 -1.56 -16.10
C ALA A 725 -4.02 -0.86 -17.42
N ASN A 726 -2.81 -1.05 -17.98
CA ASN A 726 -2.56 -0.64 -19.36
C ASN A 726 -3.43 -1.50 -20.29
N PRO A 727 -4.31 -0.90 -21.10
CA PRO A 727 -5.18 -1.68 -21.97
C PRO A 727 -4.35 -2.41 -23.02
N VAL A 728 -4.63 -3.71 -23.19
CA VAL A 728 -4.03 -4.52 -24.25
C VAL A 728 -5.11 -4.77 -25.31
N TYR A 729 -4.92 -4.23 -26.50
CA TYR A 729 -5.88 -4.37 -27.60
C TYR A 729 -5.63 -5.66 -28.38
N ALA A 730 -6.07 -6.79 -27.84
CA ALA A 730 -6.07 -8.08 -28.53
C ALA A 730 -7.44 -8.36 -29.15
N THR A 731 -7.47 -8.68 -30.46
CA THR A 731 -8.71 -9.01 -31.18
C THR A 731 -8.86 -10.52 -31.38
N SER A 732 -10.08 -11.01 -31.32
CA SER A 732 -10.44 -12.35 -31.79
C SER A 732 -10.24 -12.50 -33.30
N ASP A 733 -10.24 -13.75 -33.78
CA ASP A 733 -10.62 -14.04 -35.16
C ASP A 733 -12.08 -13.59 -35.40
N PRO A 734 -12.50 -13.35 -36.66
CA PRO A 734 -13.88 -12.96 -36.95
C PRO A 734 -14.87 -13.96 -36.34
N LEU A 735 -15.82 -13.46 -35.55
CA LEU A 735 -16.86 -14.29 -34.96
C LEU A 735 -17.76 -14.85 -36.06
N ALA A 736 -18.24 -16.08 -35.84
CA ALA A 736 -19.26 -16.66 -36.71
C ALA A 736 -20.56 -15.86 -36.56
N ILE A 737 -21.09 -15.35 -37.67
CA ILE A 737 -22.33 -14.59 -37.70
C ILE A 737 -23.44 -15.34 -38.46
N THR A 738 -24.68 -15.14 -38.02
CA THR A 738 -25.87 -15.46 -38.81
C THR A 738 -26.55 -14.17 -39.22
N LYS A 739 -26.79 -13.98 -40.52
CA LYS A 739 -27.58 -12.86 -41.04
C LYS A 739 -29.06 -13.15 -40.86
N LEU A 740 -29.78 -12.21 -40.28
CA LEU A 740 -31.23 -12.21 -40.10
C LEU A 740 -31.86 -11.11 -40.99
N GLU A 741 -33.19 -11.01 -41.00
CA GLU A 741 -33.90 -10.02 -41.83
C GLU A 741 -33.49 -8.57 -41.48
N ASN A 742 -33.34 -8.25 -40.20
CA ASN A 742 -33.13 -6.88 -39.72
C ASN A 742 -31.78 -6.66 -38.99
N GLY A 743 -30.89 -7.65 -38.98
CA GLY A 743 -29.57 -7.52 -38.34
C GLY A 743 -28.74 -8.79 -38.43
N ILE A 744 -27.65 -8.82 -37.68
CA ILE A 744 -26.79 -10.00 -37.52
C ILE A 744 -26.89 -10.52 -36.09
N GLN A 745 -26.62 -11.81 -35.91
CA GLN A 745 -26.40 -12.38 -34.58
C GLN A 745 -25.05 -13.10 -34.50
N PHE A 746 -24.46 -13.10 -33.31
CA PHE A 746 -23.24 -13.83 -32.97
C PHE A 746 -23.27 -14.26 -31.50
N THR A 747 -22.49 -15.28 -31.15
CA THR A 747 -22.42 -15.82 -29.79
C THR A 747 -21.09 -15.46 -29.14
N THR A 748 -21.12 -15.12 -27.85
CA THR A 748 -19.94 -14.85 -27.03
C THR A 748 -20.10 -15.49 -25.64
N LYS A 749 -19.01 -15.57 -24.87
CA LYS A 749 -19.06 -16.11 -23.51
C LYS A 749 -19.98 -15.23 -22.63
N GLY A 750 -20.66 -15.87 -21.69
CA GLY A 750 -21.55 -15.17 -20.77
C GLY A 750 -20.86 -14.47 -19.60
N ASN A 751 -19.54 -14.62 -19.44
CA ASN A 751 -18.75 -14.03 -18.36
C ASN A 751 -17.96 -12.81 -18.86
N MET A 752 -17.20 -12.17 -17.98
CA MET A 752 -16.40 -10.98 -18.31
C MET A 752 -15.44 -11.15 -19.50
N GLU A 753 -14.99 -12.37 -19.81
CA GLU A 753 -14.14 -12.63 -20.98
C GLU A 753 -14.89 -12.56 -22.32
N GLY A 754 -16.22 -12.60 -22.30
CA GLY A 754 -17.05 -12.54 -23.51
C GLY A 754 -17.68 -11.18 -23.78
N PHE A 755 -17.49 -10.22 -22.88
CA PHE A 755 -17.97 -8.85 -23.01
C PHE A 755 -16.81 -7.88 -23.25
N GLY A 756 -17.11 -6.63 -23.56
CA GLY A 756 -16.11 -5.62 -23.95
C GLY A 756 -16.43 -4.95 -25.29
N PRO A 757 -15.42 -4.37 -25.98
CA PRO A 757 -15.60 -3.74 -27.28
C PRO A 757 -15.86 -4.77 -28.38
N PHE A 758 -16.92 -4.53 -29.14
CA PHE A 758 -17.25 -5.24 -30.38
C PHE A 758 -17.14 -4.29 -31.56
N VAL A 759 -16.45 -4.75 -32.61
CA VAL A 759 -16.34 -4.07 -33.89
C VAL A 759 -17.22 -4.77 -34.90
N VAL A 760 -18.21 -4.06 -35.43
CA VAL A 760 -19.03 -4.52 -36.56
C VAL A 760 -18.55 -3.83 -37.83
N ALA A 761 -17.81 -4.57 -38.65
CA ALA A 761 -17.24 -4.10 -39.89
C ALA A 761 -18.12 -4.49 -41.09
N TYR A 762 -18.35 -3.58 -42.03
CA TYR A 762 -19.30 -3.75 -43.12
C TYR A 762 -18.88 -3.10 -44.44
N SER A 763 -19.40 -3.64 -45.55
CA SER A 763 -19.24 -3.10 -46.90
C SER A 763 -20.40 -3.50 -47.81
N LYS A 764 -20.74 -2.67 -48.79
CA LYS A 764 -21.70 -3.04 -49.84
C LYS A 764 -21.19 -4.26 -50.62
N ALA A 765 -22.08 -5.21 -50.89
CA ALA A 765 -21.79 -6.50 -51.54
C ALA A 765 -21.06 -6.44 -52.91
N ASN A 766 -20.87 -5.24 -53.48
CA ASN A 766 -20.25 -5.00 -54.78
C ASN A 766 -18.92 -4.23 -54.75
N TYR A 767 -18.37 -3.88 -53.57
CA TYR A 767 -17.04 -3.25 -53.45
C TYR A 767 -15.93 -4.29 -53.26
N GLY A 768 -15.61 -5.03 -54.33
CA GLY A 768 -14.31 -5.72 -54.43
C GLY A 768 -14.39 -7.19 -54.84
N THR A 769 -14.38 -7.43 -56.15
CA THR A 769 -13.87 -8.67 -56.72
C THR A 769 -12.43 -8.92 -56.24
N GLY A 770 -12.19 -10.05 -55.57
CA GLY A 770 -10.87 -10.71 -55.55
C GLY A 770 -10.21 -10.92 -54.19
N ALA A 771 -10.79 -11.77 -53.34
CA ALA A 771 -10.05 -12.76 -52.55
C ALA A 771 -11.04 -13.85 -52.10
N GLU A 772 -10.80 -15.09 -52.52
CA GLU A 772 -11.57 -16.25 -52.05
C GLU A 772 -11.46 -16.35 -50.52
N LEU A 773 -12.61 -16.31 -49.84
CA LEU A 773 -12.75 -16.85 -48.48
C LEU A 773 -12.52 -18.37 -48.55
N PRO A 774 -11.74 -18.98 -47.64
CA PRO A 774 -11.59 -20.43 -47.64
C PRO A 774 -12.94 -21.08 -47.30
N GLU A 775 -13.39 -21.98 -48.18
CA GLU A 775 -14.58 -22.81 -47.95
C GLU A 775 -14.45 -23.62 -46.65
N ALA A 776 -15.57 -23.74 -45.95
CA ALA A 776 -15.75 -24.63 -44.81
C ALA A 776 -15.45 -26.09 -45.19
N GLY A 777 -14.26 -26.56 -44.83
CA GLY A 777 -13.84 -27.95 -45.01
C GLY A 777 -14.48 -28.90 -44.01
N GLY A 778 -15.71 -29.35 -44.30
CA GLY A 778 -16.39 -30.42 -43.59
C GLY A 778 -16.17 -31.81 -44.19
N SER A 779 -15.52 -32.68 -43.40
CA SER A 779 -15.58 -34.16 -43.40
C SER A 779 -14.82 -34.99 -44.47
N GLY A 780 -13.75 -35.65 -44.01
CA GLY A 780 -13.61 -37.10 -44.20
C GLY A 780 -12.48 -37.62 -45.11
N LYS A 781 -11.30 -37.89 -44.52
CA LYS A 781 -10.70 -39.25 -44.41
C LYS A 781 -9.44 -39.22 -43.52
N SER A 782 -9.49 -40.04 -42.46
CA SER A 782 -8.42 -40.37 -41.53
C SER A 782 -7.39 -41.35 -42.15
N PRO A 783 -6.28 -41.73 -41.46
CA PRO A 783 -6.33 -42.62 -40.26
C PRO A 783 -5.48 -42.12 -39.07
N PHE A 784 -6.05 -42.04 -37.84
CA PHE A 784 -5.92 -42.99 -36.71
C PHE A 784 -4.52 -42.98 -36.00
N MET A 785 -4.34 -43.01 -34.67
CA MET A 785 -5.23 -43.32 -33.55
C MET A 785 -4.66 -42.79 -32.22
N ILE A 786 -5.63 -42.37 -31.40
CA ILE A 786 -5.75 -42.24 -29.94
C ILE A 786 -4.86 -43.17 -29.08
N ALA A 787 -4.27 -42.62 -28.02
CA ALA A 787 -4.32 -43.14 -26.65
C ALA A 787 -3.89 -42.04 -25.66
N GLY A 788 -4.76 -41.70 -24.71
CA GLY A 788 -4.40 -40.85 -23.56
C GLY A 788 -3.99 -41.67 -22.34
N LEU A 789 -3.13 -41.12 -21.48
CA LEU A 789 -3.15 -41.31 -20.02
C LEU A 789 -2.14 -40.37 -19.32
N LEU A 790 -2.66 -39.45 -18.49
CA LEU A 790 -2.31 -39.13 -17.09
C LEU A 790 -0.88 -39.39 -16.50
N ILE A 791 -0.45 -38.39 -15.72
CA ILE A 791 0.49 -38.29 -14.55
C ILE A 791 2.01 -38.44 -14.76
N LEU A 792 2.82 -37.43 -14.35
CA LEU A 792 3.48 -37.36 -13.02
C LEU A 792 4.55 -36.26 -12.89
N ILE A 793 4.61 -35.77 -11.65
CA ILE A 793 5.56 -34.89 -10.97
C ILE A 793 7.04 -35.30 -11.20
N GLY A 794 7.93 -34.30 -11.28
CA GLY A 794 9.26 -34.39 -10.65
C GLY A 794 10.48 -34.05 -11.51
N GLY A 795 11.06 -32.88 -11.23
CA GLY A 795 12.49 -32.80 -10.91
C GLY A 795 13.48 -32.35 -11.99
N VAL A 796 13.97 -31.12 -11.79
CA VAL A 796 15.38 -30.66 -11.90
C VAL A 796 16.08 -30.79 -13.26
N GLY A 797 16.53 -29.66 -13.81
CA GLY A 797 17.67 -29.66 -14.72
C GLY A 797 17.79 -28.50 -15.71
N VAL A 798 18.29 -27.37 -15.21
CA VAL A 798 19.32 -26.50 -15.82
C VAL A 798 19.58 -26.67 -17.32
N ALA A 799 19.40 -25.59 -18.09
CA ALA A 799 20.46 -24.92 -18.86
C ALA A 799 19.91 -24.22 -20.12
N ARG A 800 20.14 -22.90 -20.16
CA ARG A 800 20.73 -22.12 -21.26
C ARG A 800 20.46 -22.62 -22.70
N TYR A 801 19.96 -21.73 -23.55
CA TYR A 801 20.72 -21.11 -24.65
C TYR A 801 19.81 -20.10 -25.36
N VAL A 802 20.13 -18.81 -25.30
CA VAL A 802 20.92 -18.06 -26.29
C VAL A 802 20.05 -17.30 -27.28
N TRP A 803 20.17 -16.00 -27.12
CA TRP A 803 19.91 -14.94 -28.07
C TRP A 803 20.71 -15.17 -29.36
N ILE A 804 20.04 -15.23 -30.52
CA ILE A 804 20.68 -14.98 -31.81
C ILE A 804 20.04 -13.74 -32.42
N LYS A 805 20.83 -12.67 -32.47
CA LYS A 805 20.64 -11.53 -33.40
C LYS A 805 20.53 -12.07 -34.83
N SER A 806 19.58 -11.55 -35.60
CA SER A 806 19.93 -11.02 -36.92
C SER A 806 18.93 -10.00 -37.44
N LYS A 807 19.39 -8.75 -37.50
CA LYS A 807 19.26 -7.80 -38.62
C LYS A 807 17.97 -7.91 -39.46
N LYS A 808 17.08 -6.93 -39.30
CA LYS A 808 17.00 -5.80 -40.24
C LYS A 808 16.33 -4.61 -39.59
#